data_AF-A0A821RCF7-F1
#
_entry.id   AF-A0A821RCF7-F1
#
_cell.length_a   1.000
_cell.length_b   1.000
_cell.length_c   1.000
_cell.angle_alpha   90.00
_cell.angle_beta   90.00
_cell.angle_gamma   90.00
#
_symmetry.space_group_name_H-M   'P 1'
#
loop_
_entity.id
_entity.type
_entity.pdbx_description
1 polymer ?
#
loop_
_entity_poly.entity_id
_entity_poly.type
_entity_poly.pdbx_seq_one_letter_code
_entity_poly.pdbx_strand_id
1 'polypeptide(L)'
;MAQITLSLLLTFLMRFFEPCSSMPTWHAWLLAIATIVIPLFASLTIHRYFYQSDMYALQISVAYAGLVYRKIAPLLTIFITIIFWHFVKYIAFIAMGFSVSFLLIQSLYSRIFIRLRTKILRITDERIKIISEIIKSMRIVKMYCWETAFSKRIYLIRKHEILQYTLYALYECIQMVFSNNFIPISLLLMFGTMWLYNIRFDTNFFAIAACILSFMRLYVIEYFSLGTQFISNYLAARKRIESFLLLDECDRDNRLLSSSLSQDLEMLSSNEMKMVNDNIEKNIQNGLFALKNIIFDAHPSDLICIIGPVGSGKSSLLQTLTGEIAYFDGKIRLHGSYCYVPQEAWIFSSTVKNNVLFGKEYNQNLFQSVVNVTALDTDFEQLSNGANTLVGDHGVMLSGGQKARVNMARALYRNADIYLLDDPLSAVDVKVSKHLFEKAIKSYLHDKICILVTHQIQFLQDATKIIVLNNGEMVQMGTYNELITSSTLFAHLLEDIHQQKHEFSSDIEQQQSIISTVCLEEDNEEDLMTNTDTKQEGSIRWNVYRSYIRAGVGCIFGFFFILLILIANQAIFLCSSWWLAVWTDAETHRYKTFDNCTSISAKKVNNIHSMTENEWNIYRNRKFYIYCGIILLLLLLTFLRAFTLKLMCLNAGRVLHNKMFQRVIRCPISFFDMNPVGRIINRFTRDIAVIDNNLLFSFPNVLEYVAIVLGVIVLIGLINPWSFISAIIGIIGMLIVRYRFARCFRDLKRIEGITRSPVYSCLSSTIHGLKVIRSYYAEKMCSKEFLSYVDDNNRANFLIVTTERWAAIRFEWITLTFLSLVTSFAILVRLYQQDFSTADIALTFFYSLSLLGLLQWTIRQSVRVETEMTAVERILEYCSLEQEPSVQILNKHRPPNNWPLEGQIVFKNVSMKYLRDEYSPLALRNITLTIEGGEKIGIVGRTGAGKSSFIQTLFRMGILVNGQIEIDHIDITTIELDDLRSRISIIPQDPILFTGTIRYNLDQFNNISDDQIWNALEEVQLKTLVNDLMLDGLDSLISENGSNLSIGQKQLVCLARAILKKSKILVIDEATANVDNATDVLIQQVIRNKFKGCTVLTIAHRLRTVIDNDRIMVLNNGELVEFDTPSALLSNPNSYFVSLVDQTGSAEAKYLRTLVNRKNKKIKLIRQQAFDNDDDDDELTSTINENDPLLSLTLRLYYWVSSNNYTNDPIM
;
A
#
# COMPACT_ATOMS: atom_id res chain seq x y z
N MET A 1 -12.60 -21.23 38.69
CA MET A 1 -13.28 -21.62 39.95
C MET A 1 -14.70 -21.10 40.05
N ALA A 2 -14.95 -19.78 40.13
CA ALA A 2 -16.31 -19.22 40.30
C ALA A 2 -17.31 -19.62 39.19
N GLN A 3 -16.86 -19.77 37.95
CA GLN A 3 -17.68 -20.29 36.85
C GLN A 3 -18.02 -21.79 37.02
N ILE A 4 -17.10 -22.60 37.55
CA ILE A 4 -17.32 -24.03 37.81
C ILE A 4 -18.35 -24.21 38.94
N THR A 5 -18.21 -23.42 40.02
CA THR A 5 -19.16 -23.44 41.14
C THR A 5 -20.58 -23.09 40.72
N LEU A 6 -20.76 -22.24 39.69
CA LEU A 6 -22.09 -21.93 39.15
C LEU A 6 -22.78 -23.16 38.58
N SER A 7 -22.07 -24.00 37.82
CA SER A 7 -22.65 -25.25 37.28
C SER A 7 -22.96 -26.29 38.37
N LEU A 8 -22.14 -26.34 39.42
CA LEU A 8 -22.40 -27.21 40.57
C LEU A 8 -23.65 -26.74 41.33
N LEU A 9 -23.82 -25.44 41.56
CA LEU A 9 -25.02 -24.87 42.17
C LEU A 9 -26.28 -25.18 41.38
N LEU A 10 -26.20 -25.08 40.05
CA LEU A 10 -27.31 -25.44 39.15
C LEU A 10 -27.67 -26.92 39.26
N THR A 11 -26.65 -27.78 39.42
CA THR A 11 -26.84 -29.23 39.66
C THR A 11 -27.55 -29.50 40.98
N PHE A 12 -27.21 -28.78 42.05
CA PHE A 12 -27.92 -28.89 43.32
C PHE A 12 -29.35 -28.35 43.22
N LEU A 13 -29.56 -27.27 42.45
CA LEU A 13 -30.89 -26.74 42.19
C LEU A 13 -31.77 -27.73 41.40
N MET A 14 -31.18 -28.52 40.49
CA MET A 14 -31.90 -29.56 39.75
C MET A 14 -32.55 -30.62 40.65
N ARG A 15 -31.93 -30.97 41.79
CA ARG A 15 -32.50 -31.93 42.75
C ARG A 15 -33.85 -31.48 43.32
N PHE A 16 -34.09 -30.16 43.40
CA PHE A 16 -35.39 -29.63 43.84
C PHE A 16 -36.53 -30.01 42.89
N PHE A 17 -36.24 -30.08 41.58
CA PHE A 17 -37.25 -30.35 40.56
C PHE A 17 -37.61 -31.84 40.42
N GLU A 18 -36.89 -32.74 41.09
CA GLU A 18 -37.20 -34.18 41.06
C GLU A 18 -38.58 -34.50 41.69
N PRO A 19 -39.31 -35.51 41.18
CA PRO A 19 -40.63 -35.87 41.68
C PRO A 19 -40.66 -36.30 43.16
N CYS A 20 -39.53 -36.79 43.69
CA CYS A 20 -39.39 -37.29 45.06
C CYS A 20 -38.47 -36.40 45.93
N SER A 21 -38.30 -35.11 45.57
CA SER A 21 -37.37 -34.24 46.28
C SER A 21 -37.88 -33.91 47.70
N SER A 22 -37.03 -34.13 48.71
CA SER A 22 -37.29 -33.74 50.10
C SER A 22 -36.77 -32.33 50.43
N MET A 23 -36.42 -31.56 49.39
CA MET A 23 -35.73 -30.28 49.55
C MET A 23 -36.74 -29.15 49.80
N PRO A 24 -36.63 -28.40 50.92
CA PRO A 24 -37.59 -27.36 51.24
C PRO A 24 -37.41 -26.14 50.31
N THR A 25 -38.52 -25.44 50.06
CA THR A 25 -38.61 -24.34 49.08
C THR A 25 -37.65 -23.19 49.35
N TRP A 26 -37.39 -22.85 50.62
CA TRP A 26 -36.45 -21.79 50.98
C TRP A 26 -35.00 -22.12 50.60
N HIS A 27 -34.60 -23.40 50.61
CA HIS A 27 -33.28 -23.81 50.15
C HIS A 27 -33.14 -23.63 48.63
N ALA A 28 -34.19 -23.87 47.85
CA ALA A 28 -34.18 -23.65 46.40
C ALA A 28 -34.04 -22.16 46.06
N TRP A 29 -34.72 -21.28 46.78
CA TRP A 29 -34.54 -19.83 46.65
C TRP A 29 -33.13 -19.37 47.05
N LEU A 30 -32.54 -19.96 48.10
CA LEU A 30 -31.16 -19.66 48.50
C LEU A 30 -30.15 -20.08 47.43
N LEU A 31 -30.33 -21.24 46.80
CA LEU A 31 -29.52 -21.67 45.66
C LEU A 31 -29.71 -20.74 44.45
N ALA A 32 -30.92 -20.30 44.16
CA ALA A 32 -31.20 -19.35 43.08
C ALA A 32 -30.59 -17.94 43.34
N ILE A 33 -30.44 -17.54 44.60
CA ILE A 33 -29.69 -16.31 44.94
C ILE A 33 -28.19 -16.54 44.74
N ALA A 34 -27.67 -17.70 45.15
CA ALA A 34 -26.26 -18.06 44.98
C ALA A 34 -25.83 -18.12 43.51
N THR A 35 -26.71 -18.54 42.59
CA THR A 35 -26.47 -18.53 41.14
C THR A 35 -26.38 -17.13 40.54
N ILE A 36 -26.70 -16.07 41.30
CA ILE A 36 -26.58 -14.65 40.88
C ILE A 36 -25.34 -14.02 41.50
N VAL A 37 -25.15 -14.20 42.80
CA VAL A 37 -24.08 -13.53 43.57
C VAL A 37 -22.70 -14.01 43.11
N ILE A 38 -22.52 -15.33 42.92
CA ILE A 38 -21.23 -15.89 42.55
C ILE A 38 -20.78 -15.41 41.15
N PRO A 39 -21.63 -15.43 40.11
CA PRO A 39 -21.23 -14.95 38.79
C PRO A 39 -21.03 -13.44 38.72
N LEU A 40 -21.75 -12.66 39.53
CA LEU A 40 -21.55 -11.23 39.62
C LEU A 40 -20.16 -10.89 40.20
N PHE A 41 -19.74 -11.59 41.25
CA PHE A 41 -18.37 -11.48 41.76
C PHE A 41 -17.34 -11.97 40.74
N ALA A 42 -17.61 -13.09 40.07
CA ALA A 42 -16.74 -13.63 39.02
C ALA A 42 -16.54 -12.62 37.88
N SER A 43 -17.63 -12.02 37.39
CA SER A 43 -17.64 -10.98 36.35
C SER A 43 -16.70 -9.83 36.69
N LEU A 44 -16.84 -9.26 37.90
CA LEU A 44 -15.99 -8.14 38.35
C LEU A 44 -14.51 -8.52 38.40
N THR A 45 -14.18 -9.71 38.92
CA THR A 45 -12.78 -10.17 38.99
C THR A 45 -12.19 -10.44 37.60
N ILE A 46 -12.96 -11.04 36.69
CA ILE A 46 -12.55 -11.35 35.32
C ILE A 46 -12.31 -10.06 34.54
N HIS A 47 -13.25 -9.10 34.58
CA HIS A 47 -13.08 -7.84 33.86
C HIS A 47 -11.99 -6.96 34.45
N ARG A 48 -11.75 -7.01 35.77
CA ARG A 48 -10.59 -6.35 36.38
C ARG A 48 -9.27 -6.95 35.86
N TYR A 49 -9.17 -8.28 35.81
CA TYR A 49 -7.98 -8.96 35.28
C TYR A 49 -7.74 -8.60 33.81
N PHE A 50 -8.80 -8.64 33.01
CA PHE A 50 -8.69 -8.29 31.60
C PHE A 50 -8.38 -6.80 31.39
N TYR A 51 -8.96 -5.90 32.19
CA TYR A 51 -8.64 -4.48 32.11
C TYR A 51 -7.15 -4.22 32.40
N GLN A 52 -6.61 -4.83 33.45
CA GLN A 52 -5.18 -4.78 33.74
C GLN A 52 -4.36 -5.35 32.57
N SER A 53 -4.74 -6.52 32.06
CA SER A 53 -4.04 -7.18 30.94
C SER A 53 -4.06 -6.34 29.66
N ASP A 54 -5.19 -5.71 29.35
CA ASP A 54 -5.36 -4.84 28.18
C ASP A 54 -4.61 -3.52 28.34
N MET A 55 -4.38 -3.04 29.57
CA MET A 55 -3.53 -1.87 29.82
C MET A 55 -2.04 -2.17 29.62
N TYR A 56 -1.57 -3.35 30.00
CA TYR A 56 -0.18 -3.79 29.79
C TYR A 56 0.12 -4.24 28.34
N ALA A 57 -0.79 -3.96 27.39
CA ALA A 57 -1.00 -4.82 26.24
C ALA A 57 -0.07 -4.70 25.04
N LEU A 58 0.83 -3.72 24.89
CA LEU A 58 1.46 -3.64 23.57
C LEU A 58 2.49 -4.75 23.27
N GLN A 59 3.10 -5.41 24.28
CA GLN A 59 4.05 -6.52 24.01
C GLN A 59 4.04 -7.67 25.04
N ILE A 60 3.56 -7.46 26.27
CA ILE A 60 3.73 -8.45 27.37
C ILE A 60 2.44 -9.27 27.61
N SER A 61 1.25 -8.70 27.40
CA SER A 61 -0.03 -9.41 27.69
C SER A 61 -0.30 -10.59 26.77
N VAL A 62 0.10 -10.54 25.50
CA VAL A 62 -0.04 -11.65 24.53
C VAL A 62 0.86 -12.82 24.93
N ALA A 63 2.09 -12.53 25.36
CA ALA A 63 3.03 -13.53 25.87
C ALA A 63 2.55 -14.09 27.22
N TYR A 64 2.06 -13.24 28.12
CA TYR A 64 1.57 -13.63 29.44
C TYR A 64 0.27 -14.43 29.35
N ALA A 65 -0.70 -14.00 28.53
CA ALA A 65 -1.94 -14.73 28.27
C ALA A 65 -1.66 -16.09 27.64
N GLY A 66 -0.77 -16.17 26.64
CA GLY A 66 -0.34 -17.45 26.06
C GLY A 66 0.33 -18.38 27.09
N LEU A 67 1.19 -17.85 27.96
CA LEU A 67 1.84 -18.60 29.05
C LEU A 67 0.85 -19.04 30.14
N VAL A 68 -0.06 -18.15 30.52
CA VAL A 68 -1.16 -18.38 31.47
C VAL A 68 -2.05 -19.49 30.93
N TYR A 69 -2.55 -19.39 29.69
CA TYR A 69 -3.39 -20.44 29.11
C TYR A 69 -2.62 -21.74 28.91
N ARG A 70 -1.33 -21.72 28.56
CA ARG A 70 -0.53 -22.96 28.44
C ARG A 70 -0.30 -23.66 29.78
N LYS A 71 -0.11 -22.93 30.89
CA LYS A 71 0.16 -23.53 32.22
C LYS A 71 -1.11 -23.78 33.03
N ILE A 72 -2.06 -22.86 32.99
CA ILE A 72 -3.31 -22.92 33.77
C ILE A 72 -4.36 -23.79 33.08
N ALA A 73 -4.43 -23.82 31.74
CA ALA A 73 -5.43 -24.68 31.09
C ALA A 73 -5.22 -26.17 31.41
N PRO A 74 -4.01 -26.76 31.34
CA PRO A 74 -3.81 -28.15 31.75
C PRO A 74 -4.16 -28.42 33.21
N LEU A 75 -3.79 -27.51 34.13
CA LEU A 75 -4.14 -27.63 35.55
C LEU A 75 -5.65 -27.55 35.78
N LEU A 76 -6.35 -26.63 35.10
CA LEU A 76 -7.80 -26.54 35.11
C LEU A 76 -8.44 -27.78 34.49
N THR A 77 -7.89 -28.31 33.40
CA THR A 77 -8.37 -29.53 32.76
C THR A 77 -8.25 -30.71 33.72
N ILE A 78 -7.13 -30.87 34.42
CA ILE A 78 -6.96 -31.91 35.45
C ILE A 78 -7.99 -31.73 36.56
N PHE A 79 -8.17 -30.51 37.07
CA PHE A 79 -9.15 -30.24 38.11
C PHE A 79 -10.59 -30.53 37.67
N ILE A 80 -10.97 -30.12 36.46
CA ILE A 80 -12.27 -30.42 35.86
C ILE A 80 -12.42 -31.93 35.66
N THR A 81 -11.36 -32.65 35.29
CA THR A 81 -11.34 -34.12 35.20
C THR A 81 -11.69 -34.77 36.54
N ILE A 82 -11.10 -34.29 37.64
CA ILE A 82 -11.35 -34.81 38.98
C ILE A 82 -12.80 -34.59 39.39
N ILE A 83 -13.35 -33.40 39.13
CA ILE A 83 -14.77 -33.11 39.38
C ILE A 83 -15.64 -34.01 38.51
N PHE A 84 -15.29 -34.17 37.23
CA PHE A 84 -16.06 -34.97 36.30
C PHE A 84 -16.09 -36.44 36.71
N TRP A 85 -14.96 -36.98 37.14
CA TRP A 85 -14.84 -38.31 37.72
C TRP A 85 -15.74 -38.50 38.94
N HIS A 86 -15.85 -37.51 39.81
CA HIS A 86 -16.69 -37.60 41.01
C HIS A 86 -18.18 -37.82 40.66
N PHE A 87 -18.69 -37.14 39.64
CA PHE A 87 -20.10 -37.25 39.24
C PHE A 87 -20.37 -38.41 38.27
N VAL A 88 -19.42 -38.70 37.37
CA VAL A 88 -19.63 -39.56 36.20
C VAL A 88 -18.82 -40.87 36.26
N LYS A 89 -17.95 -41.03 37.25
CA LYS A 89 -17.07 -42.20 37.43
C LYS A 89 -16.25 -42.47 36.16
N TYR A 90 -16.12 -43.74 35.79
CA TYR A 90 -15.28 -44.22 34.68
C TYR A 90 -15.61 -43.62 33.31
N ILE A 91 -16.86 -43.21 33.06
CA ILE A 91 -17.24 -42.63 31.75
C ILE A 91 -16.56 -41.27 31.51
N ALA A 92 -16.11 -40.57 32.56
CA ALA A 92 -15.43 -39.28 32.45
C ALA A 92 -14.13 -39.37 31.62
N PHE A 93 -13.44 -40.52 31.67
CA PHE A 93 -12.18 -40.73 30.94
C PHE A 93 -12.38 -40.80 29.41
N ILE A 94 -13.55 -41.20 28.92
CA ILE A 94 -13.81 -41.28 27.48
C ILE A 94 -13.88 -39.87 26.88
N ALA A 95 -14.67 -39.00 27.51
CA ALA A 95 -14.77 -37.60 27.10
C ALA A 95 -13.45 -36.84 27.33
N MET A 96 -12.70 -37.15 28.39
CA MET A 96 -11.38 -36.58 28.62
C MET A 96 -10.37 -37.03 27.56
N GLY A 97 -10.36 -38.32 27.21
CA GLY A 97 -9.52 -38.88 26.14
C GLY A 97 -9.79 -38.21 24.80
N PHE A 98 -11.06 -37.99 24.46
CA PHE A 98 -11.44 -37.24 23.26
C PHE A 98 -10.94 -35.78 23.33
N SER A 99 -11.10 -35.11 24.47
CA SER A 99 -10.60 -33.73 24.70
C SER A 99 -9.10 -33.61 24.48
N VAL A 100 -8.31 -34.55 25.04
CA VAL A 100 -6.85 -34.57 24.91
C VAL A 100 -6.42 -34.89 23.48
N SER A 101 -7.08 -35.85 22.81
CA SER A 101 -6.81 -36.14 21.41
C SER A 101 -7.04 -34.92 20.51
N PHE A 102 -8.06 -34.14 20.83
CA PHE A 102 -8.40 -32.93 20.10
C PHE A 102 -7.36 -31.82 20.28
N LEU A 103 -6.77 -31.67 21.47
CA LEU A 103 -5.64 -30.75 21.70
C LEU A 103 -4.45 -31.05 20.79
N LEU A 104 -4.11 -32.33 20.62
CA LEU A 104 -3.01 -32.74 19.73
C LEU A 104 -3.31 -32.35 18.29
N ILE A 105 -4.54 -32.62 17.84
CA ILE A 105 -5.02 -32.24 16.51
C ILE A 105 -4.98 -30.71 16.31
N GLN A 106 -5.41 -29.93 17.30
CA GLN A 106 -5.34 -28.46 17.26
C GLN A 106 -3.90 -27.93 17.14
N SER A 107 -2.95 -28.58 17.81
CA SER A 107 -1.53 -28.20 17.69
C SER A 107 -1.01 -28.39 16.26
N LEU A 108 -1.42 -29.45 15.56
CA LEU A 108 -1.09 -29.68 14.15
C LEU A 108 -1.76 -28.65 13.25
N TYR A 109 -3.03 -28.34 13.50
CA TYR A 109 -3.77 -27.31 12.76
C TYR A 109 -3.08 -25.94 12.84
N SER A 110 -2.52 -25.56 13.99
CA SER A 110 -1.79 -24.30 14.13
C SER A 110 -0.60 -24.16 13.18
N ARG A 111 0.10 -25.26 12.84
CA ARG A 111 1.21 -25.26 11.88
C ARG A 111 0.72 -25.04 10.45
N ILE A 112 -0.42 -25.64 10.10
CA ILE A 112 -1.06 -25.48 8.78
C ILE A 112 -1.52 -24.03 8.62
N PHE A 113 -2.14 -23.46 9.66
CA PHE A 113 -2.53 -22.05 9.70
C PHE A 113 -1.37 -21.11 9.35
N ILE A 114 -0.21 -21.28 9.98
CA ILE A 114 0.98 -20.43 9.74
C ILE A 114 1.44 -20.52 8.28
N ARG A 115 1.50 -21.74 7.72
CA ARG A 115 1.91 -21.96 6.32
C ARG A 115 0.96 -21.32 5.31
N LEU A 116 -0.35 -21.42 5.55
CA LEU A 116 -1.35 -20.79 4.68
C LEU A 116 -1.29 -19.27 4.80
N ARG A 117 -1.21 -18.74 6.02
CA ARG A 117 -1.17 -17.29 6.27
C ARG A 117 0.06 -16.63 5.64
N THR A 118 1.23 -17.26 5.75
CA THR A 118 2.47 -16.75 5.15
C THR A 118 2.43 -16.74 3.63
N LYS A 119 1.82 -17.75 2.98
CA LYS A 119 1.60 -17.75 1.53
C LYS A 119 0.66 -16.63 1.08
N ILE A 120 -0.44 -16.42 1.80
CA ILE A 120 -1.40 -15.34 1.52
C ILE A 120 -0.68 -13.99 1.55
N LEU A 121 0.05 -13.69 2.62
CA LEU A 121 0.75 -12.40 2.78
C LEU A 121 1.71 -12.11 1.62
N ARG A 122 2.49 -13.09 1.17
CA ARG A 122 3.42 -12.92 0.04
C ARG A 122 2.73 -12.51 -1.26
N ILE A 123 1.60 -13.15 -1.59
CA ILE A 123 0.84 -12.84 -2.82
C ILE A 123 0.15 -11.47 -2.68
N THR A 124 -0.36 -11.15 -1.49
CA THR A 124 -0.94 -9.84 -1.20
C THR A 124 0.08 -8.71 -1.38
N ASP A 125 1.31 -8.89 -0.91
CA ASP A 125 2.40 -7.91 -1.07
C ASP A 125 2.75 -7.68 -2.56
N GLU A 126 2.83 -8.76 -3.36
CA GLU A 126 3.04 -8.67 -4.81
C GLU A 126 1.93 -7.87 -5.51
N ARG A 127 0.66 -8.15 -5.18
CA ARG A 127 -0.50 -7.41 -5.72
C ARG A 127 -0.40 -5.92 -5.39
N ILE A 128 -0.11 -5.59 -4.14
CA ILE A 128 -0.05 -4.20 -3.65
C ILE A 128 1.07 -3.44 -4.34
N LYS A 129 2.24 -4.06 -4.50
CA LYS A 129 3.38 -3.49 -5.20
C LYS A 129 3.02 -3.10 -6.65
N ILE A 130 2.46 -4.04 -7.42
CA ILE A 130 2.08 -3.78 -8.82
C ILE A 130 0.99 -2.70 -8.90
N ILE A 131 -0.02 -2.72 -8.01
CA ILE A 131 -1.05 -1.67 -7.97
C ILE A 131 -0.42 -0.30 -7.68
N SER A 132 0.56 -0.23 -6.77
CA SER A 132 1.26 1.01 -6.47
C SER A 132 2.04 1.55 -7.68
N GLU A 133 2.70 0.68 -8.44
CA GLU A 133 3.40 1.08 -9.67
C GLU A 133 2.41 1.64 -10.71
N ILE A 134 1.29 0.95 -10.93
CA ILE A 134 0.25 1.38 -11.90
C ILE A 134 -0.31 2.75 -11.54
N ILE A 135 -0.70 2.97 -10.28
CA ILE A 135 -1.33 4.24 -9.85
C ILE A 135 -0.33 5.40 -9.93
N LYS A 136 0.94 5.19 -9.55
CA LYS A 136 2.00 6.22 -9.67
C LYS A 136 2.25 6.63 -11.12
N SER A 137 2.02 5.73 -12.06
CA SER A 137 2.33 5.90 -13.49
C SER A 137 1.08 5.99 -14.37
N MET A 138 -0.06 6.38 -13.79
CA MET A 138 -1.38 6.27 -14.44
C MET A 138 -1.48 7.02 -15.77
N ARG A 139 -0.82 8.18 -15.88
CA ARG A 139 -0.80 8.98 -17.11
C ARG A 139 -0.18 8.22 -18.28
N ILE A 140 0.95 7.57 -18.04
CA ILE A 140 1.65 6.75 -19.04
C ILE A 140 0.86 5.49 -19.37
N VAL A 141 0.26 4.84 -18.36
CA VAL A 141 -0.61 3.67 -18.56
C VAL A 141 -1.76 4.00 -19.52
N LYS A 142 -2.40 5.17 -19.36
CA LYS A 142 -3.47 5.64 -20.24
C LYS A 142 -2.99 5.96 -21.65
N MET A 143 -1.86 6.67 -21.78
CA MET A 143 -1.30 7.03 -23.08
C MET A 143 -0.93 5.79 -23.93
N TYR A 144 -0.49 4.71 -23.29
CA TYR A 144 -0.17 3.46 -23.99
C TYR A 144 -1.34 2.47 -24.13
N CYS A 145 -2.54 2.78 -23.61
CA CYS A 145 -3.70 1.87 -23.55
C CYS A 145 -3.44 0.56 -22.77
N TRP A 146 -2.61 0.61 -21.73
CA TRP A 146 -2.21 -0.57 -20.96
C TRP A 146 -3.20 -0.97 -19.86
N GLU A 147 -4.31 -0.26 -19.71
CA GLU A 147 -5.32 -0.50 -18.68
C GLU A 147 -5.86 -1.93 -18.73
N THR A 148 -6.13 -2.46 -19.92
CA THR A 148 -6.69 -3.81 -20.11
C THR A 148 -5.67 -4.90 -19.76
N ALA A 149 -4.41 -4.74 -20.15
CA ALA A 149 -3.32 -5.66 -19.83
C ALA A 149 -3.07 -5.71 -18.31
N PHE A 150 -2.98 -4.55 -17.65
CA PHE A 150 -2.81 -4.49 -16.20
C PHE A 150 -4.04 -5.01 -15.44
N SER A 151 -5.25 -4.73 -15.91
CA SER A 151 -6.48 -5.28 -15.34
C SER A 151 -6.51 -6.81 -15.38
N LYS A 152 -6.06 -7.41 -16.50
CA LYS A 152 -5.92 -8.87 -16.62
C LYS A 152 -4.85 -9.41 -15.66
N ARG A 153 -3.68 -8.77 -15.55
CA ARG A 153 -2.61 -9.18 -14.64
C ARG A 153 -3.06 -9.14 -13.18
N ILE A 154 -3.65 -8.04 -12.73
CA ILE A 154 -4.17 -7.90 -11.36
C ILE A 154 -5.31 -8.89 -11.10
N TYR A 155 -6.19 -9.14 -12.06
CA TYR A 155 -7.24 -10.14 -11.94
C TYR A 155 -6.68 -11.55 -11.71
N LEU A 156 -5.62 -11.94 -12.44
CA LEU A 156 -4.97 -13.24 -12.26
C LEU A 156 -4.32 -13.37 -10.88
N ILE A 157 -3.56 -12.35 -10.45
CA ILE A 157 -2.95 -12.33 -9.11
C ILE A 157 -4.04 -12.44 -8.03
N ARG A 158 -5.12 -11.66 -8.16
CA ARG A 158 -6.26 -11.69 -7.24
C ARG A 158 -6.96 -13.05 -7.25
N LYS A 159 -7.05 -13.73 -8.39
CA LYS A 159 -7.61 -15.08 -8.49
C LYS A 159 -6.75 -16.08 -7.71
N HIS A 160 -5.43 -16.01 -7.84
CA HIS A 160 -4.50 -16.85 -7.07
C HIS A 160 -4.55 -16.54 -5.56
N GLU A 161 -4.64 -15.27 -5.19
CA GLU A 161 -4.80 -14.82 -3.81
C GLU A 161 -6.08 -15.39 -3.17
N ILE A 162 -7.22 -15.24 -3.86
CA ILE A 162 -8.52 -15.76 -3.39
C ILE A 162 -8.51 -17.28 -3.29
N LEU A 163 -7.81 -18.00 -4.17
CA LEU A 163 -7.64 -19.46 -4.03
C LEU A 163 -6.89 -19.85 -2.75
N GLN A 164 -5.90 -19.07 -2.30
CA GLN A 164 -5.28 -19.32 -1.01
C GLN A 164 -6.22 -18.98 0.16
N TYR A 165 -7.01 -17.92 0.04
CA TYR A 165 -8.04 -17.60 1.02
C TYR A 165 -9.16 -18.64 1.08
N THR A 166 -9.54 -19.29 -0.03
CA THR A 166 -10.55 -20.37 0.00
C THR A 166 -10.01 -21.62 0.70
N LEU A 167 -8.74 -21.98 0.47
CA LEU A 167 -8.08 -23.06 1.23
C LEU A 167 -8.03 -22.74 2.73
N TYR A 168 -7.71 -21.49 3.07
CA TYR A 168 -7.72 -21.00 4.45
C TYR A 168 -9.13 -21.02 5.06
N ALA A 169 -10.15 -20.59 4.33
CA ALA A 169 -11.54 -20.64 4.77
C ALA A 169 -12.02 -22.09 4.98
N LEU A 170 -11.60 -23.03 4.13
CA LEU A 170 -11.91 -24.45 4.26
C LEU A 170 -11.25 -25.04 5.52
N TYR A 171 -9.97 -24.72 5.78
CA TYR A 171 -9.29 -25.06 7.03
C TYR A 171 -10.09 -24.56 8.24
N GLU A 172 -10.52 -23.30 8.22
CA GLU A 172 -11.31 -22.71 9.30
C GLU A 172 -12.71 -23.34 9.43
N CYS A 173 -13.35 -23.75 8.31
CA CYS A 173 -14.63 -24.46 8.35
C CYS A 173 -14.50 -25.81 9.07
N ILE A 174 -13.42 -26.56 8.79
CA ILE A 174 -13.15 -27.83 9.47
C ILE A 174 -12.95 -27.59 10.97
N GLN A 175 -12.16 -26.57 11.33
CA GLN A 175 -11.97 -26.19 12.73
C GLN A 175 -13.30 -25.80 13.42
N MET A 176 -14.17 -25.05 12.73
CA MET A 176 -15.49 -24.69 13.23
C MET A 176 -16.40 -25.90 13.44
N VAL A 177 -16.41 -26.87 12.53
CA VAL A 177 -17.23 -28.09 12.66
C VAL A 177 -16.88 -28.84 13.94
N PHE A 178 -15.59 -29.06 14.19
CA PHE A 178 -15.17 -29.79 15.39
C PHE A 178 -15.34 -28.98 16.67
N SER A 179 -15.02 -27.68 16.65
CA SER A 179 -15.10 -26.84 17.86
C SER A 179 -16.55 -26.56 18.30
N ASN A 180 -17.46 -26.28 17.36
CA ASN A 180 -18.86 -26.02 17.68
C ASN A 180 -19.62 -27.30 18.08
N ASN A 181 -19.28 -28.45 17.47
CA ASN A 181 -19.94 -29.72 17.76
C ASN A 181 -19.21 -30.58 18.80
N PHE A 182 -18.22 -30.03 19.49
CA PHE A 182 -17.46 -30.77 20.50
C PHE A 182 -18.35 -31.36 21.61
N ILE A 183 -19.34 -30.59 22.10
CA ILE A 183 -20.24 -31.05 23.17
C ILE A 183 -21.14 -32.19 22.66
N PRO A 184 -21.90 -32.06 21.54
CA PRO A 184 -22.66 -33.16 20.96
C PRO A 184 -21.83 -34.43 20.69
N ILE A 185 -20.63 -34.31 20.12
CA ILE A 185 -19.76 -35.46 19.83
C ILE A 185 -19.31 -36.14 21.14
N SER A 186 -18.91 -35.36 22.15
CA SER A 186 -18.49 -35.89 23.44
C SER A 186 -19.63 -36.61 24.16
N LEU A 187 -20.85 -36.06 24.11
CA LEU A 187 -22.04 -36.69 24.66
C LEU A 187 -22.38 -37.99 23.90
N LEU A 188 -22.27 -38.01 22.57
CA LEU A 188 -22.45 -39.23 21.78
C LEU A 188 -21.48 -40.34 22.19
N LEU A 189 -20.20 -40.02 22.38
CA LEU A 189 -19.21 -40.99 22.85
C LEU A 189 -19.57 -41.51 24.24
N MET A 190 -19.92 -40.62 25.17
CA MET A 190 -20.30 -41.00 26.53
C MET A 190 -21.55 -41.89 26.56
N PHE A 191 -22.68 -41.42 26.02
CA PHE A 191 -23.93 -42.18 26.01
C PHE A 191 -23.85 -43.43 25.14
N GLY A 192 -23.05 -43.42 24.08
CA GLY A 192 -22.76 -44.60 23.26
C GLY A 192 -22.05 -45.70 24.05
N THR A 193 -21.04 -45.34 24.86
CA THR A 193 -20.39 -46.34 25.74
C THR A 193 -21.31 -46.83 26.85
N MET A 194 -22.14 -45.96 27.42
CA MET A 194 -23.14 -46.37 28.43
C MET A 194 -24.18 -47.31 27.84
N TRP A 195 -24.64 -47.03 26.63
CA TRP A 195 -25.53 -47.90 25.88
C TRP A 195 -24.88 -49.27 25.61
N LEU A 196 -23.60 -49.30 25.20
CA LEU A 196 -22.87 -50.52 24.88
C LEU A 196 -22.62 -51.40 26.12
N TYR A 197 -22.29 -50.80 27.27
CA TYR A 197 -22.05 -51.51 28.53
C TYR A 197 -23.28 -51.62 29.44
N ASN A 198 -24.45 -51.16 28.98
CA ASN A 198 -25.71 -51.20 29.73
C ASN A 198 -25.65 -50.54 31.12
N ILE A 199 -24.92 -49.43 31.23
CA ILE A 199 -24.72 -48.68 32.49
C ILE A 199 -25.94 -47.79 32.74
N ARG A 200 -26.41 -47.71 34.01
CA ARG A 200 -27.54 -46.82 34.39
C ARG A 200 -27.16 -45.35 34.22
N PHE A 201 -28.01 -44.56 33.57
CA PHE A 201 -27.88 -43.12 33.46
C PHE A 201 -29.23 -42.42 33.55
N ASP A 202 -29.24 -41.29 34.26
CA ASP A 202 -30.44 -40.51 34.56
C ASP A 202 -30.38 -39.11 33.92
N THR A 203 -31.50 -38.41 33.91
CA THR A 203 -31.62 -37.02 33.43
C THR A 203 -30.61 -36.06 34.08
N ASN A 204 -30.36 -36.22 35.39
CA ASN A 204 -29.36 -35.41 36.11
C ASN A 204 -27.93 -35.65 35.61
N PHE A 205 -27.62 -36.89 35.24
CA PHE A 205 -26.30 -37.26 34.72
C PHE A 205 -26.00 -36.52 33.42
N PHE A 206 -26.99 -36.42 32.51
CA PHE A 206 -26.89 -35.65 31.28
C PHE A 206 -26.61 -34.17 31.53
N ALA A 207 -27.38 -33.53 32.41
CA ALA A 207 -27.24 -32.11 32.70
C ALA A 207 -25.85 -31.77 33.25
N ILE A 208 -25.34 -32.61 34.16
CA ILE A 208 -23.99 -32.47 34.75
C ILE A 208 -22.92 -32.65 33.68
N ALA A 209 -23.04 -33.70 32.85
CA ALA A 209 -22.07 -33.97 31.79
C ALA A 209 -22.03 -32.84 30.76
N ALA A 210 -23.18 -32.33 30.31
CA ALA A 210 -23.24 -31.22 29.37
C ALA A 210 -22.63 -29.93 29.94
N CYS A 211 -22.89 -29.61 31.22
CA CYS A 211 -22.31 -28.43 31.87
C CYS A 211 -20.79 -28.54 32.03
N ILE A 212 -20.26 -29.70 32.40
CA ILE A 212 -18.82 -29.88 32.54
C ILE A 212 -18.12 -29.84 31.18
N LEU A 213 -18.73 -30.46 30.16
CA LEU A 213 -18.22 -30.45 28.79
C LEU A 213 -18.21 -29.03 28.17
N SER A 214 -19.15 -28.16 28.54
CA SER A 214 -19.16 -26.77 28.05
C SER A 214 -17.96 -25.96 28.58
N PHE A 215 -17.55 -26.19 29.84
CA PHE A 215 -16.30 -25.62 30.36
C PHE A 215 -15.08 -26.22 29.70
N MET A 216 -15.05 -27.54 29.53
CA MET A 216 -13.96 -28.20 28.81
C MET A 216 -13.79 -27.60 27.41
N ARG A 217 -14.87 -27.40 26.67
CA ARG A 217 -14.83 -26.69 25.37
C ARG A 217 -14.18 -25.31 25.49
N LEU A 218 -14.64 -24.46 26.41
CA LEU A 218 -14.13 -23.10 26.56
C LEU A 218 -12.60 -23.08 26.80
N TYR A 219 -12.10 -23.90 27.73
CA TYR A 219 -10.69 -23.87 28.13
C TYR A 219 -9.78 -24.68 27.19
N VAL A 220 -10.19 -25.88 26.82
CA VAL A 220 -9.39 -26.83 26.03
C VAL A 220 -9.41 -26.47 24.55
N ILE A 221 -10.53 -25.98 24.02
CA ILE A 221 -10.68 -25.78 22.57
C ILE A 221 -10.46 -24.33 22.20
N GLU A 222 -11.13 -23.41 22.89
CA GLU A 222 -11.14 -22.01 22.49
C GLU A 222 -9.90 -21.26 23.02
N TYR A 223 -9.68 -21.27 24.34
CA TYR A 223 -8.55 -20.54 24.93
C TYR A 223 -7.19 -21.16 24.63
N PHE A 224 -7.07 -22.49 24.58
CA PHE A 224 -5.81 -23.13 24.19
C PHE A 224 -5.45 -22.81 22.73
N SER A 225 -6.40 -22.95 21.80
CA SER A 225 -6.18 -22.62 20.39
C SER A 225 -5.77 -21.16 20.22
N LEU A 226 -6.50 -20.23 20.83
CA LEU A 226 -6.15 -18.80 20.81
C LEU A 226 -4.76 -18.55 21.40
N GLY A 227 -4.43 -19.17 22.54
CA GLY A 227 -3.12 -19.07 23.17
C GLY A 227 -1.98 -19.51 22.25
N THR A 228 -2.13 -20.63 21.53
CA THR A 228 -1.10 -21.09 20.58
C THR A 228 -0.91 -20.14 19.39
N GLN A 229 -2.00 -19.59 18.84
CA GLN A 229 -1.94 -18.60 17.75
C GLN A 229 -1.22 -17.32 18.20
N PHE A 230 -1.53 -16.83 19.39
CA PHE A 230 -0.89 -15.64 19.98
C PHE A 230 0.61 -15.83 20.21
N ILE A 231 1.02 -16.97 20.76
CA ILE A 231 2.45 -17.29 20.96
C ILE A 231 3.18 -17.34 19.61
N SER A 232 2.59 -17.95 18.59
CA SER A 232 3.19 -18.02 17.26
C SER A 232 3.43 -16.62 16.68
N ASN A 233 2.41 -15.75 16.73
CA ASN A 233 2.53 -14.38 16.25
C ASN A 233 3.59 -13.60 17.04
N TYR A 234 3.64 -13.80 18.36
CA TYR A 234 4.65 -13.20 19.23
C TYR A 234 6.07 -13.66 18.87
N LEU A 235 6.32 -14.96 18.70
CA LEU A 235 7.65 -15.47 18.36
C LEU A 235 8.13 -14.93 17.00
N ALA A 236 7.23 -14.84 16.01
CA ALA A 236 7.54 -14.29 14.70
C ALA A 236 7.79 -12.76 14.74
N ALA A 237 7.07 -12.02 15.59
CA ALA A 237 7.30 -10.59 15.81
C ALA A 237 8.61 -10.37 16.57
N ARG A 238 8.85 -11.11 17.66
CA ARG A 238 10.08 -11.09 18.44
C ARG A 238 11.29 -11.32 17.56
N LYS A 239 11.30 -12.37 16.73
CA LYS A 239 12.44 -12.67 15.84
C LYS A 239 12.74 -11.51 14.89
N ARG A 240 11.72 -10.84 14.36
CA ARG A 240 11.88 -9.67 13.46
C ARG A 240 12.41 -8.44 14.20
N ILE A 241 11.90 -8.19 15.41
CA ILE A 241 12.38 -7.08 16.26
C ILE A 241 13.82 -7.35 16.69
N GLU A 242 14.12 -8.56 17.15
CA GLU A 242 15.47 -9.00 17.54
C GLU A 242 16.46 -8.88 16.37
N SER A 243 16.09 -9.37 15.17
CA SER A 243 16.95 -9.20 14.00
C SER A 243 17.16 -7.75 13.60
N PHE A 244 16.18 -6.87 13.84
CA PHE A 244 16.30 -5.44 13.55
C PHE A 244 17.17 -4.71 14.58
N LEU A 245 17.02 -5.04 15.87
CA LEU A 245 17.81 -4.46 16.96
C LEU A 245 19.27 -4.95 16.96
N LEU A 246 19.56 -6.11 16.36
CA LEU A 246 20.90 -6.66 16.19
C LEU A 246 21.57 -6.24 14.87
N LEU A 247 20.98 -5.32 14.09
CA LEU A 247 21.65 -4.75 12.93
C LEU A 247 22.86 -3.92 13.37
N ASP A 248 23.91 -3.92 12.55
CA ASP A 248 25.13 -3.15 12.81
C ASP A 248 24.80 -1.66 12.97
N GLU A 249 25.28 -1.05 14.06
CA GLU A 249 25.15 0.38 14.29
C GLU A 249 26.23 1.17 13.54
N CYS A 250 25.96 2.45 13.29
CA CYS A 250 26.88 3.33 12.59
C CYS A 250 27.77 4.04 13.64
N ASP A 251 29.00 3.55 13.82
CA ASP A 251 29.95 4.07 14.82
C ASP A 251 30.38 5.51 14.53
N ARG A 252 29.79 6.48 15.24
CA ARG A 252 30.23 7.90 15.20
C ARG A 252 31.34 8.22 16.20
N ASP A 253 31.40 7.49 17.31
CA ASP A 253 32.20 7.87 18.49
C ASP A 253 33.72 7.71 18.28
N ASN A 254 34.14 6.89 17.32
CA ASN A 254 35.56 6.76 16.95
C ASN A 254 36.18 8.03 16.33
N ARG A 255 35.38 9.08 16.05
CA ARG A 255 35.85 10.35 15.48
C ARG A 255 36.12 11.44 16.53
N LEU A 256 35.56 11.34 17.74
CA LEU A 256 35.62 12.39 18.77
C LEU A 256 36.73 12.21 19.82
N LEU A 257 37.52 11.13 19.75
CA LEU A 257 38.54 10.76 20.75
C LEU A 257 39.85 11.59 20.73
N SER A 258 39.84 12.85 20.29
CA SER A 258 41.05 13.71 20.35
C SER A 258 40.85 15.08 20.98
N SER A 259 39.86 15.23 21.87
CA SER A 259 39.64 16.49 22.61
C SER A 259 40.19 16.50 24.05
N SER A 260 40.90 15.47 24.50
CA SER A 260 41.64 15.53 25.78
C SER A 260 43.08 15.02 25.62
N LEU A 261 44.02 15.87 26.04
CA LEU A 261 45.46 15.70 25.96
C LEU A 261 45.97 14.42 26.62
N SER A 262 46.99 13.79 26.04
CA SER A 262 48.34 13.69 26.64
C SER A 262 49.33 13.06 25.68
N GLN A 263 50.57 13.56 25.76
CA GLN A 263 51.78 12.99 25.17
C GLN A 263 51.88 11.52 25.59
N ASP A 264 51.91 10.61 24.61
CA ASP A 264 52.70 9.38 24.58
C ASP A 264 52.27 8.59 23.32
N LEU A 265 53.01 8.83 22.23
CA LEU A 265 53.03 7.94 21.08
C LEU A 265 53.91 6.73 21.43
N GLU A 266 53.34 5.78 22.17
CA GLU A 266 53.86 4.41 22.17
C GLU A 266 53.16 3.57 21.11
N MET A 267 53.99 2.85 20.36
CA MET A 267 53.63 1.95 19.29
C MET A 267 52.58 0.92 19.73
N LEU A 268 51.37 1.02 19.17
CA LEU A 268 50.51 -0.15 19.02
C LEU A 268 50.86 -0.82 17.69
N SER A 269 51.87 -1.67 17.81
CA SER A 269 52.17 -2.75 16.88
C SER A 269 50.90 -3.51 16.49
N SER A 270 50.77 -3.75 15.19
CA SER A 270 50.22 -4.95 14.55
C SER A 270 49.52 -5.97 15.46
N ASN A 271 48.30 -6.32 15.04
CA ASN A 271 47.47 -7.45 15.46
C ASN A 271 46.39 -7.11 16.49
N GLU A 272 45.24 -6.65 16.01
CA GLU A 272 43.96 -7.35 16.19
C GLU A 272 42.81 -6.46 15.65
N MET A 273 42.40 -6.70 14.40
CA MET A 273 41.06 -6.30 13.94
C MET A 273 40.33 -7.56 13.52
N LYS A 274 39.71 -8.21 14.50
CA LYS A 274 38.76 -9.32 14.29
C LYS A 274 37.35 -8.76 14.20
N MET A 275 36.76 -8.90 13.01
CA MET A 275 35.44 -9.48 12.73
C MET A 275 35.07 -9.03 11.31
N VAL A 276 35.56 -9.77 10.33
CA VAL A 276 35.30 -9.56 8.91
C VAL A 276 33.92 -10.16 8.59
N ASN A 277 33.03 -9.32 8.05
CA ASN A 277 31.70 -9.70 7.59
C ASN A 277 31.83 -10.44 6.24
N ASP A 278 31.20 -11.62 6.08
CA ASP A 278 31.21 -12.42 4.83
C ASP A 278 30.75 -11.64 3.57
N ASN A 279 29.92 -10.60 3.75
CA ASN A 279 29.46 -9.73 2.66
C ASN A 279 30.51 -8.69 2.25
N ILE A 280 31.38 -8.28 3.17
CA ILE A 280 32.47 -7.36 2.90
C ILE A 280 33.59 -8.10 2.15
N GLU A 281 33.88 -9.36 2.51
CA GLU A 281 34.79 -10.23 1.73
C GLU A 281 34.36 -10.42 0.28
N LYS A 282 33.06 -10.60 0.02
CA LYS A 282 32.53 -10.67 -1.36
C LYS A 282 32.69 -9.36 -2.13
N ASN A 283 32.51 -8.21 -1.48
CA ASN A 283 32.71 -6.90 -2.12
C ASN A 283 34.21 -6.61 -2.34
N ILE A 284 35.06 -7.06 -1.43
CA ILE A 284 36.53 -7.02 -1.55
C ILE A 284 37.00 -7.90 -2.72
N GLN A 285 36.45 -9.12 -2.87
CA GLN A 285 36.74 -10.01 -3.99
C GLN A 285 36.27 -9.44 -5.35
N ASN A 286 35.23 -8.60 -5.35
CA ASN A 286 34.70 -7.98 -6.57
C ASN A 286 35.31 -6.60 -6.91
N GLY A 287 36.21 -6.04 -6.08
CA GLY A 287 36.96 -4.81 -6.39
C GLY A 287 36.16 -3.50 -6.47
N LEU A 288 34.90 -3.49 -6.00
CA LEU A 288 33.96 -2.38 -6.15
C LEU A 288 34.05 -1.38 -4.98
N PHE A 289 35.11 -0.56 -4.94
CA PHE A 289 35.18 0.61 -4.03
C PHE A 289 34.62 1.85 -4.72
N ALA A 290 33.69 2.55 -4.05
CA ALA A 290 33.10 3.80 -4.56
C ALA A 290 34.08 4.99 -4.55
N LEU A 291 35.07 4.97 -3.66
CA LEU A 291 36.12 5.99 -3.54
C LEU A 291 37.48 5.31 -3.29
N LYS A 292 38.53 5.83 -3.90
CA LYS A 292 39.91 5.31 -3.79
C LYS A 292 40.92 6.45 -3.66
N ASN A 293 41.84 6.33 -2.71
CA ASN A 293 43.02 7.18 -2.55
C ASN A 293 42.74 8.70 -2.62
N ILE A 294 41.76 9.19 -1.87
CA ILE A 294 41.39 10.61 -1.82
C ILE A 294 42.17 11.30 -0.68
N ILE A 295 42.95 12.34 -1.00
CA ILE A 295 43.75 13.10 -0.03
C ILE A 295 43.54 14.59 -0.28
N PHE A 296 42.99 15.33 0.69
CA PHE A 296 42.95 16.79 0.66
C PHE A 296 42.75 17.37 2.07
N ASP A 297 43.15 18.63 2.25
CA ASP A 297 42.97 19.41 3.48
C ASP A 297 42.14 20.69 3.21
N ALA A 298 41.34 21.10 4.20
CA ALA A 298 40.46 22.26 4.16
C ALA A 298 40.69 23.17 5.38
N HIS A 299 40.77 24.49 5.15
CA HIS A 299 40.99 25.51 6.17
C HIS A 299 39.84 26.52 6.22
N PRO A 300 39.64 27.27 7.33
CA PRO A 300 38.66 28.34 7.39
C PRO A 300 38.83 29.33 6.23
N SER A 301 37.71 29.79 5.68
CA SER A 301 37.63 30.59 4.44
C SER A 301 37.94 29.84 3.12
N ASP A 302 38.18 28.52 3.16
CA ASP A 302 38.23 27.71 1.94
C ASP A 302 36.81 27.47 1.38
N LEU A 303 36.60 27.91 0.13
CA LEU A 303 35.51 27.45 -0.74
C LEU A 303 36.06 26.37 -1.67
N ILE A 304 35.78 25.10 -1.37
CA ILE A 304 36.23 23.93 -2.13
C ILE A 304 35.10 23.46 -3.04
N CYS A 305 35.32 23.48 -4.36
CA CYS A 305 34.35 22.99 -5.33
C CYS A 305 34.71 21.58 -5.81
N ILE A 306 33.77 20.64 -5.75
CA ILE A 306 33.94 19.26 -6.22
C ILE A 306 33.15 19.07 -7.52
N ILE A 307 33.85 18.65 -8.57
CA ILE A 307 33.26 18.40 -9.90
C ILE A 307 33.62 17.00 -10.42
N GLY A 308 32.89 16.54 -11.43
CA GLY A 308 33.11 15.24 -12.08
C GLY A 308 31.86 14.74 -12.82
N PRO A 309 31.97 13.72 -13.68
CA PRO A 309 30.82 13.13 -14.36
C PRO A 309 29.80 12.52 -13.39
N VAL A 310 28.59 12.23 -13.86
CA VAL A 310 27.56 11.54 -13.05
C VAL A 310 28.08 10.15 -12.65
N GLY A 311 27.91 9.76 -11.39
CA GLY A 311 28.43 8.49 -10.87
C GLY A 311 29.91 8.48 -10.44
N SER A 312 30.62 9.61 -10.50
CA SER A 312 32.04 9.71 -10.10
C SER A 312 32.32 9.61 -8.59
N GLY A 313 31.30 9.52 -7.73
CA GLY A 313 31.46 9.42 -6.28
C GLY A 313 31.37 10.74 -5.48
N LYS A 314 30.95 11.86 -6.10
CA LYS A 314 30.86 13.19 -5.44
C LYS A 314 30.04 13.18 -4.15
N SER A 315 28.79 12.73 -4.20
CA SER A 315 27.93 12.65 -3.01
C SER A 315 28.41 11.57 -2.03
N SER A 316 29.03 10.51 -2.53
CA SER A 316 29.67 9.49 -1.68
C SER A 316 30.82 10.08 -0.86
N LEU A 317 31.60 11.01 -1.41
CA LEU A 317 32.65 11.71 -0.68
C LEU A 317 32.08 12.53 0.47
N LEU A 318 31.03 13.32 0.24
CA LEU A 318 30.34 14.06 1.31
C LEU A 318 29.76 13.13 2.38
N GLN A 319 29.17 12.00 1.98
CA GLN A 319 28.62 11.01 2.91
C GLN A 319 29.71 10.28 3.72
N THR A 320 30.91 10.14 3.16
CA THR A 320 32.06 9.59 3.89
C THR A 320 32.56 10.59 4.94
N LEU A 321 32.59 11.89 4.59
CA LEU A 321 32.90 12.98 5.52
C LEU A 321 31.87 13.04 6.66
N THR A 322 30.56 12.98 6.39
CA THR A 322 29.53 12.97 7.45
C THR A 322 29.50 11.70 8.27
N GLY A 323 30.12 10.61 7.78
CA GLY A 323 30.18 9.31 8.46
C GLY A 323 29.00 8.39 8.20
N GLU A 324 28.22 8.66 7.15
CA GLU A 324 27.16 7.76 6.69
C GLU A 324 27.71 6.60 5.84
N ILE A 325 28.86 6.78 5.19
CA ILE A 325 29.59 5.71 4.49
C ILE A 325 30.84 5.36 5.30
N ALA A 326 30.97 4.08 5.66
CA ALA A 326 32.17 3.55 6.30
C ALA A 326 33.35 3.52 5.30
N TYR A 327 34.54 3.90 5.77
CA TYR A 327 35.79 3.73 5.03
C TYR A 327 36.56 2.53 5.58
N PHE A 328 37.32 1.86 4.72
CA PHE A 328 38.09 0.66 5.10
C PHE A 328 39.49 1.01 5.58
N ASP A 329 40.20 1.85 4.82
CA ASP A 329 41.55 2.31 5.10
C ASP A 329 41.63 3.84 4.92
N GLY A 330 42.43 4.51 5.75
CA GLY A 330 42.56 5.96 5.80
C GLY A 330 42.16 6.60 7.15
N LYS A 331 42.28 7.93 7.25
CA LYS A 331 41.94 8.70 8.45
C LYS A 331 41.25 10.00 8.08
N ILE A 332 40.07 10.24 8.66
CA ILE A 332 39.29 11.48 8.49
C ILE A 332 39.29 12.24 9.83
N ARG A 333 39.70 13.50 9.83
CA ARG A 333 39.68 14.39 11.01
C ARG A 333 38.82 15.60 10.70
N LEU A 334 37.74 15.78 11.45
CA LEU A 334 36.84 16.94 11.36
C LEU A 334 36.86 17.66 12.70
N HIS A 335 37.24 18.94 12.69
CA HIS A 335 37.23 19.79 13.88
C HIS A 335 36.12 20.83 13.76
N GLY A 336 35.17 20.80 14.69
CA GLY A 336 34.02 21.72 14.71
C GLY A 336 32.69 21.05 14.35
N SER A 337 31.64 21.85 14.37
CA SER A 337 30.30 21.46 13.97
C SER A 337 30.15 21.50 12.45
N TYR A 338 29.36 20.60 11.87
CA TYR A 338 29.10 20.58 10.43
C TYR A 338 27.61 20.51 10.12
N CYS A 339 27.23 21.04 8.95
CA CYS A 339 25.90 20.95 8.37
C CYS A 339 25.98 20.21 7.04
N TYR A 340 25.01 19.35 6.75
CA TYR A 340 24.85 18.73 5.44
C TYR A 340 23.57 19.24 4.76
N VAL A 341 23.72 19.71 3.53
CA VAL A 341 22.59 20.05 2.63
C VAL A 341 22.54 18.96 1.56
N PRO A 342 21.54 18.06 1.61
CA PRO A 342 21.42 16.97 0.64
C PRO A 342 20.99 17.49 -0.74
N GLN A 343 21.36 16.74 -1.78
CA GLN A 343 20.93 17.00 -3.17
C GLN A 343 19.40 16.95 -3.30
N GLU A 344 18.77 15.93 -2.73
CA GLU A 344 17.32 15.89 -2.60
C GLU A 344 16.87 16.60 -1.33
N ALA A 345 16.16 17.72 -1.51
CA ALA A 345 15.79 18.57 -0.39
C ALA A 345 14.73 17.92 0.53
N TRP A 346 15.14 17.55 1.74
CA TRP A 346 14.25 17.01 2.78
C TRP A 346 13.53 18.08 3.61
N ILE A 347 12.19 18.08 3.55
CA ILE A 347 11.28 18.92 4.35
C ILE A 347 10.40 18.00 5.20
N PHE A 348 10.27 18.28 6.50
CA PHE A 348 9.38 17.54 7.39
C PHE A 348 8.03 18.25 7.54
N SER A 349 7.01 17.49 7.96
CA SER A 349 5.62 17.93 8.05
C SER A 349 5.43 18.94 9.18
N SER A 350 5.62 20.21 8.87
CA SER A 350 5.49 21.34 9.80
C SER A 350 5.37 22.64 9.02
N THR A 351 5.45 23.78 9.68
CA THR A 351 5.49 25.09 9.02
C THR A 351 6.83 25.31 8.32
N VAL A 352 6.87 26.18 7.31
CA VAL A 352 8.14 26.57 6.65
C VAL A 352 9.10 27.16 7.68
N LYS A 353 8.60 27.99 8.59
CA LYS A 353 9.34 28.55 9.72
C LYS A 353 9.99 27.46 10.59
N ASN A 354 9.23 26.46 11.01
CA ASN A 354 9.79 25.36 11.83
C ASN A 354 10.80 24.52 11.05
N ASN A 355 10.62 24.39 9.73
CA ASN A 355 11.59 23.74 8.86
C ASN A 355 12.94 24.47 8.81
N VAL A 356 12.94 25.80 8.82
CA VAL A 356 14.18 26.60 8.90
C VAL A 356 14.79 26.56 10.30
N LEU A 357 13.97 26.66 11.36
CA LEU A 357 14.46 26.68 12.75
C LEU A 357 15.06 25.34 13.19
N PHE A 358 14.43 24.23 12.79
CA PHE A 358 14.87 22.85 13.06
C PHE A 358 15.36 22.61 14.50
N GLY A 359 14.53 22.99 15.48
CA GLY A 359 14.79 22.78 16.91
C GLY A 359 15.62 23.87 17.60
N LYS A 360 16.08 24.89 16.88
CA LYS A 360 16.68 26.11 17.48
C LYS A 360 15.59 27.10 17.88
N GLU A 361 15.91 27.94 18.86
CA GLU A 361 15.03 29.03 19.28
C GLU A 361 14.86 30.07 18.16
N TYR A 362 13.68 30.68 18.12
CA TYR A 362 13.36 31.71 17.13
C TYR A 362 14.03 33.03 17.50
N ASN A 363 14.96 33.48 16.65
CA ASN A 363 15.56 34.80 16.70
C ASN A 363 15.15 35.58 15.45
N GLN A 364 14.37 36.63 15.65
CA GLN A 364 13.76 37.40 14.55
C GLN A 364 14.81 38.02 13.61
N ASN A 365 15.90 38.59 14.16
CA ASN A 365 16.93 39.25 13.37
C ASN A 365 17.71 38.23 12.51
N LEU A 366 18.10 37.11 13.12
CA LEU A 366 18.80 36.04 12.41
C LEU A 366 17.89 35.42 11.34
N PHE A 367 16.63 35.15 11.67
CA PHE A 367 15.67 34.58 10.74
C PHE A 367 15.47 35.48 9.52
N GLN A 368 15.23 36.78 9.72
CA GLN A 368 15.06 37.73 8.62
C GLN A 368 16.32 37.84 7.75
N SER A 369 17.51 37.82 8.38
CA SER A 369 18.77 37.83 7.64
C SER A 369 18.91 36.60 6.73
N VAL A 370 18.58 35.41 7.24
CA VAL A 370 18.66 34.15 6.49
C VAL A 370 17.64 34.12 5.36
N VAL A 371 16.42 34.59 5.59
CA VAL A 371 15.35 34.65 4.57
C VAL A 371 15.76 35.56 3.40
N ASN A 372 16.33 36.73 3.70
CA ASN A 372 16.84 37.65 2.67
C ASN A 372 18.02 37.06 1.91
N VAL A 373 18.99 36.48 2.61
CA VAL A 373 20.16 35.83 1.99
C VAL A 373 19.75 34.66 1.08
N THR A 374 18.67 33.95 1.43
CA THR A 374 18.16 32.82 0.65
C THR A 374 17.12 33.19 -0.40
N ALA A 375 16.76 34.48 -0.53
CA ALA A 375 15.71 34.97 -1.41
C ALA A 375 14.34 34.28 -1.20
N LEU A 376 14.02 33.93 0.04
CA LEU A 376 12.73 33.35 0.41
C LEU A 376 11.62 34.42 0.59
N ASP A 377 11.98 35.71 0.63
CA ASP A 377 11.02 36.81 0.83
C ASP A 377 9.89 36.77 -0.22
N THR A 378 10.24 36.64 -1.50
CA THR A 378 9.27 36.56 -2.60
C THR A 378 8.43 35.30 -2.57
N ASP A 379 8.96 34.19 -2.03
CA ASP A 379 8.19 32.96 -1.85
C ASP A 379 7.15 33.11 -0.74
N PHE A 380 7.51 33.78 0.36
CA PHE A 380 6.59 34.01 1.47
C PHE A 380 5.42 34.92 1.10
N GLU A 381 5.61 35.85 0.17
CA GLU A 381 4.51 36.67 -0.38
C GLU A 381 3.50 35.84 -1.19
N GLN A 382 3.95 34.73 -1.81
CA GLN A 382 3.09 33.84 -2.60
C GLN A 382 2.35 32.80 -1.75
N LEU A 383 2.83 32.53 -0.53
CA LEU A 383 2.21 31.57 0.39
C LEU A 383 1.10 32.23 1.21
N SER A 384 -0.05 31.57 1.31
CA SER A 384 -1.25 32.09 2.01
C SER A 384 -0.99 32.62 3.42
N ASN A 385 -0.15 31.93 4.19
CA ASN A 385 0.24 32.30 5.56
C ASN A 385 1.73 32.63 5.69
N GLY A 386 2.40 32.98 4.59
CA GLY A 386 3.84 33.23 4.53
C GLY A 386 4.65 32.11 5.18
N ALA A 387 5.56 32.46 6.08
CA ALA A 387 6.43 31.50 6.78
C ALA A 387 5.68 30.52 7.71
N ASN A 388 4.44 30.83 8.13
CA ASN A 388 3.62 29.95 8.97
C ASN A 388 2.81 28.91 8.17
N THR A 389 2.93 28.93 6.84
CA THR A 389 2.27 27.96 5.96
C THR A 389 2.76 26.55 6.26
N LEU A 390 1.82 25.61 6.36
CA LEU A 390 2.06 24.22 6.72
C LEU A 390 2.33 23.41 5.44
N VAL A 391 3.51 22.78 5.33
CA VAL A 391 4.02 22.30 4.05
C VAL A 391 3.59 20.86 3.70
N GLY A 392 3.02 20.15 4.66
CA GLY A 392 2.63 18.75 4.55
C GLY A 392 3.82 17.78 4.45
N ASP A 393 3.53 16.48 4.36
CA ASP A 393 4.55 15.42 4.29
C ASP A 393 5.42 15.60 3.03
N HIS A 394 6.75 15.54 3.18
CA HIS A 394 7.75 15.76 2.11
C HIS A 394 7.65 17.12 1.40
N GLY A 395 6.95 18.08 2.01
CA GLY A 395 6.79 19.43 1.50
C GLY A 395 6.09 19.49 0.14
N VAL A 396 5.05 18.66 -0.09
CA VAL A 396 4.34 18.59 -1.39
C VAL A 396 3.85 19.95 -1.88
N MET A 397 3.58 20.89 -0.96
CA MET A 397 3.16 22.26 -1.31
C MET A 397 4.30 23.16 -1.83
N LEU A 398 5.57 22.81 -1.59
CA LEU A 398 6.70 23.61 -2.04
C LEU A 398 7.28 23.11 -3.34
N SER A 399 7.81 24.09 -4.06
CA SER A 399 8.67 23.91 -5.20
C SER A 399 9.99 23.19 -4.87
N GLY A 400 10.58 22.45 -5.80
CA GLY A 400 11.94 21.90 -5.65
C GLY A 400 12.96 22.98 -5.32
N GLY A 401 12.84 24.16 -5.92
CA GLY A 401 13.68 25.32 -5.66
C GLY A 401 13.35 26.00 -4.35
N GLN A 402 12.07 26.07 -3.99
CA GLN A 402 11.68 26.51 -2.65
C GLN A 402 12.18 25.54 -1.57
N LYS A 403 12.10 24.23 -1.78
CA LYS A 403 12.63 23.21 -0.87
C LYS A 403 14.15 23.35 -0.73
N ALA A 404 14.86 23.56 -1.84
CA ALA A 404 16.29 23.82 -1.83
C ALA A 404 16.64 25.09 -1.04
N ARG A 405 15.91 26.20 -1.26
CA ARG A 405 16.06 27.44 -0.51
C ARG A 405 15.75 27.28 0.98
N VAL A 406 14.69 26.57 1.34
CA VAL A 406 14.34 26.28 2.75
C VAL A 406 15.40 25.41 3.43
N ASN A 407 15.96 24.42 2.73
CA ASN A 407 17.08 23.62 3.25
C ASN A 407 18.36 24.43 3.42
N MET A 408 18.66 25.32 2.45
CA MET A 408 19.78 26.24 2.58
C MET A 408 19.57 27.17 3.77
N ALA A 409 18.37 27.72 3.94
CA ALA A 409 18.00 28.54 5.09
C ALA A 409 18.17 27.77 6.42
N ARG A 410 17.77 26.50 6.47
CA ARG A 410 17.98 25.62 7.63
C ARG A 410 19.47 25.48 7.98
N ALA A 411 20.32 25.29 6.98
CA ALA A 411 21.77 25.17 7.19
C ALA A 411 22.39 26.48 7.69
N LEU A 412 22.02 27.62 7.08
CA LEU A 412 22.54 28.93 7.48
C LEU A 412 22.08 29.31 8.89
N TYR A 413 20.80 29.08 9.22
CA TYR A 413 20.26 29.37 10.55
C TYR A 413 20.93 28.55 11.66
N ARG A 414 21.43 27.35 11.34
CA ARG A 414 22.14 26.48 12.30
C ARG A 414 23.47 27.08 12.77
N ASN A 415 24.14 27.85 11.90
CA ASN A 415 25.47 28.44 12.08
C ASN A 415 26.53 27.41 12.52
N ALA A 416 27.09 26.66 11.56
CA ALA A 416 28.12 25.65 11.79
C ALA A 416 29.51 26.11 11.32
N ASP A 417 30.54 25.33 11.62
CA ASP A 417 31.93 25.61 11.21
C ASP A 417 32.21 25.10 9.79
N ILE A 418 31.58 23.98 9.42
CA ILE A 418 31.76 23.29 8.13
C ILE A 418 30.42 23.12 7.42
N TYR A 419 30.34 23.56 6.17
CA TYR A 419 29.16 23.43 5.31
C TYR A 419 29.44 22.44 4.18
N LEU A 420 28.69 21.34 4.16
CA LEU A 420 28.74 20.31 3.12
C LEU A 420 27.51 20.46 2.23
N LEU A 421 27.71 20.99 1.02
CA LEU A 421 26.65 21.36 0.10
C LEU A 421 26.65 20.41 -1.10
N ASP A 422 25.66 19.52 -1.18
CA ASP A 422 25.53 18.51 -2.23
C ASP A 422 24.65 19.03 -3.37
N ASP A 423 25.23 19.87 -4.23
CA ASP A 423 24.55 20.51 -5.39
C ASP A 423 23.24 21.25 -5.07
N PRO A 424 23.20 22.16 -4.07
CA PRO A 424 21.97 22.87 -3.69
C PRO A 424 21.48 23.89 -4.72
N LEU A 425 22.25 24.14 -5.79
CA LEU A 425 22.01 25.19 -6.78
C LEU A 425 21.43 24.69 -8.10
N SER A 426 21.45 23.37 -8.36
CA SER A 426 20.81 22.77 -9.54
C SER A 426 19.30 22.93 -9.51
N ALA A 427 18.75 23.02 -8.30
CA ALA A 427 17.34 23.10 -8.07
C ALA A 427 16.75 24.52 -8.17
N VAL A 428 17.49 25.53 -8.64
CA VAL A 428 17.00 26.91 -8.69
C VAL A 428 17.35 27.57 -10.03
N ASP A 429 16.59 28.58 -10.44
CA ASP A 429 16.85 29.33 -11.66
C ASP A 429 18.20 30.08 -11.60
N VAL A 430 18.77 30.47 -12.74
CA VAL A 430 20.10 31.11 -12.80
C VAL A 430 20.19 32.36 -11.93
N LYS A 431 19.13 33.18 -11.87
CA LYS A 431 19.16 34.42 -11.11
C LYS A 431 19.22 34.14 -9.62
N VAL A 432 18.38 33.22 -9.13
CA VAL A 432 18.40 32.79 -7.73
C VAL A 432 19.67 32.01 -7.40
N SER A 433 20.14 31.13 -8.28
CA SER A 433 21.40 30.39 -8.11
C SER A 433 22.56 31.37 -7.91
N LYS A 434 22.67 32.39 -8.77
CA LYS A 434 23.69 33.44 -8.64
C LYS A 434 23.53 34.23 -7.34
N HIS A 435 22.30 34.58 -6.97
CA HIS A 435 22.02 35.27 -5.71
C HIS A 435 22.43 34.45 -4.49
N LEU A 436 22.10 33.15 -4.44
CA LEU A 436 22.49 32.23 -3.37
C LEU A 436 24.00 32.06 -3.32
N PHE A 437 24.67 31.95 -4.47
CA PHE A 437 26.12 31.83 -4.50
C PHE A 437 26.80 33.10 -3.97
N GLU A 438 26.41 34.29 -4.45
CA GLU A 438 27.01 35.56 -4.04
C GLU A 438 26.69 35.91 -2.57
N LYS A 439 25.40 35.85 -2.18
CA LYS A 439 25.00 36.24 -0.82
C LYS A 439 25.22 35.14 0.20
N ALA A 440 24.78 33.90 -0.04
CA ALA A 440 24.86 32.85 0.96
C ALA A 440 26.27 32.23 1.02
N ILE A 441 26.79 31.75 -0.11
CA ILE A 441 28.03 30.96 -0.12
C ILE A 441 29.26 31.86 0.01
N LYS A 442 29.33 32.95 -0.77
CA LYS A 442 30.51 33.82 -0.81
C LYS A 442 30.53 34.86 0.31
N SER A 443 29.40 35.51 0.61
CA SER A 443 29.37 36.59 1.61
C SER A 443 29.04 36.10 3.03
N TYR A 444 27.97 35.30 3.20
CA TYR A 444 27.53 34.88 4.53
C TYR A 444 28.45 33.80 5.13
N LEU A 445 29.01 32.90 4.31
CA LEU A 445 29.90 31.82 4.74
C LEU A 445 31.40 32.11 4.52
N HIS A 446 31.79 33.38 4.33
CA HIS A 446 33.17 33.76 4.00
C HIS A 446 34.23 33.36 5.05
N ASP A 447 33.84 33.24 6.32
CA ASP A 447 34.70 32.85 7.44
C ASP A 447 34.67 31.34 7.74
N LYS A 448 33.84 30.56 7.01
CA LYS A 448 33.58 29.13 7.26
C LYS A 448 34.30 28.24 6.26
N ILE A 449 34.33 26.93 6.55
CA ILE A 449 34.76 25.92 5.57
C ILE A 449 33.54 25.54 4.73
N CYS A 450 33.60 25.75 3.42
CA CYS A 450 32.49 25.43 2.52
C CYS A 450 32.95 24.44 1.44
N ILE A 451 32.37 23.24 1.46
CA ILE A 451 32.59 22.22 0.43
C ILE A 451 31.32 22.13 -0.43
N LEU A 452 31.43 22.60 -1.66
CA LEU A 452 30.34 22.67 -2.63
C LEU A 452 30.56 21.64 -3.74
N VAL A 453 29.69 20.64 -3.79
CA VAL A 453 29.50 19.86 -5.01
C VAL A 453 28.63 20.72 -5.93
N THR A 454 29.07 20.94 -7.17
CA THR A 454 28.23 21.65 -8.14
C THR A 454 28.51 21.18 -9.56
N HIS A 455 27.44 21.13 -10.35
CA HIS A 455 27.54 20.95 -11.80
C HIS A 455 27.70 22.30 -12.54
N GLN A 456 27.57 23.43 -11.84
CA GLN A 456 27.60 24.76 -12.44
C GLN A 456 29.02 25.35 -12.44
N ILE A 457 29.70 25.26 -13.59
CA ILE A 457 31.09 25.72 -13.79
C ILE A 457 31.30 27.20 -13.46
N GLN A 458 30.29 28.03 -13.66
CA GLN A 458 30.40 29.49 -13.50
C GLN A 458 30.91 29.91 -12.10
N PHE A 459 30.69 29.07 -11.10
CA PHE A 459 31.11 29.29 -9.72
C PHE A 459 32.53 28.81 -9.40
N LEU A 460 33.16 28.07 -10.32
CA LEU A 460 34.51 27.54 -10.12
C LEU A 460 35.59 28.63 -10.12
N GLN A 461 35.34 29.76 -10.81
CA GLN A 461 36.28 30.89 -10.85
C GLN A 461 36.49 31.53 -9.47
N ASP A 462 35.46 31.49 -8.63
CA ASP A 462 35.49 32.03 -7.27
C ASP A 462 35.94 31.00 -6.23
N ALA A 463 36.18 29.75 -6.62
CA ALA A 463 36.59 28.68 -5.72
C ALA A 463 38.08 28.81 -5.35
N THR A 464 38.38 28.61 -4.06
CA THR A 464 39.77 28.57 -3.57
C THR A 464 40.51 27.33 -4.06
N LYS A 465 39.82 26.18 -4.10
CA LYS A 465 40.34 24.89 -4.55
C LYS A 465 39.24 24.17 -5.32
N ILE A 466 39.61 23.47 -6.39
CA ILE A 466 38.71 22.64 -7.18
C ILE A 466 39.24 21.21 -7.15
N ILE A 467 38.37 20.25 -6.88
CA ILE A 467 38.66 18.81 -6.88
C ILE A 467 37.90 18.16 -8.04
N VAL A 468 38.62 17.46 -8.92
CA VAL A 468 38.05 16.72 -10.05
C VAL A 468 38.03 15.23 -9.73
N LEU A 469 36.83 14.68 -9.55
CA LEU A 469 36.61 13.25 -9.31
C LEU A 469 36.24 12.53 -10.60
N ASN A 470 36.82 11.36 -10.83
CA ASN A 470 36.42 10.45 -11.90
C ASN A 470 36.52 9.00 -11.42
N ASN A 471 35.46 8.21 -11.62
CA ASN A 471 35.39 6.80 -11.19
C ASN A 471 35.84 6.54 -9.74
N GLY A 472 35.51 7.45 -8.82
CA GLY A 472 35.86 7.32 -7.40
C GLY A 472 37.29 7.75 -7.03
N GLU A 473 38.11 8.19 -7.98
CA GLU A 473 39.46 8.65 -7.74
C GLU A 473 39.59 10.17 -7.92
N MET A 474 40.45 10.79 -7.13
CA MET A 474 40.82 12.18 -7.30
C MET A 474 41.85 12.28 -8.43
N VAL A 475 41.40 12.74 -9.60
CA VAL A 475 42.27 12.88 -10.77
C VAL A 475 43.15 14.12 -10.64
N GLN A 476 42.57 15.21 -10.14
CA GLN A 476 43.27 16.50 -10.08
C GLN A 476 42.71 17.40 -8.97
N MET A 477 43.58 18.23 -8.41
CA MET A 477 43.24 19.26 -7.43
C MET A 477 44.09 20.52 -7.70
N GLY A 478 43.47 21.70 -7.68
CA GLY A 478 44.18 22.96 -7.89
C GLY A 478 43.24 24.16 -7.98
N THR A 479 43.80 25.33 -8.27
CA THR A 479 43.02 26.54 -8.59
C THR A 479 42.48 26.50 -10.02
N TYR A 480 41.46 27.32 -10.33
CA TYR A 480 40.86 27.37 -11.67
C TYR A 480 41.90 27.61 -12.78
N ASN A 481 42.87 28.51 -12.56
CA ASN A 481 43.89 28.85 -13.55
C ASN A 481 44.93 27.72 -13.74
N GLU A 482 45.28 27.00 -12.67
CA GLU A 482 46.19 25.85 -12.73
C GLU A 482 45.55 24.66 -13.46
N LEU A 483 44.25 24.42 -13.25
CA LEU A 483 43.54 23.30 -13.88
C LEU A 483 43.30 23.51 -15.37
N ILE A 484 43.05 24.74 -15.83
CA ILE A 484 42.93 25.06 -17.26
C ILE A 484 44.25 24.84 -18.00
N THR A 485 45.38 25.15 -17.37
CA THR A 485 46.70 25.11 -18.01
C THR A 485 47.32 23.72 -18.03
N SER A 486 46.84 22.78 -17.21
CA SER A 486 47.53 21.51 -16.95
C SER A 486 46.87 20.25 -17.52
N SER A 487 45.59 20.23 -17.90
CA SER A 487 44.95 18.96 -18.33
C SER A 487 43.98 19.04 -19.50
N THR A 488 44.02 17.99 -20.33
CA THR A 488 43.06 17.72 -21.41
C THR A 488 41.70 17.28 -20.87
N LEU A 489 41.62 16.66 -19.69
CA LEU A 489 40.38 16.11 -19.12
C LEU A 489 39.51 17.19 -18.46
N PHE A 490 40.11 18.15 -17.74
CA PHE A 490 39.38 19.33 -17.25
C PHE A 490 38.98 20.25 -18.42
N ALA A 491 39.84 20.38 -19.44
CA ALA A 491 39.49 21.12 -20.66
C ALA A 491 38.36 20.44 -21.47
N HIS A 492 38.38 19.11 -21.60
CA HIS A 492 37.27 18.35 -22.21
C HIS A 492 35.99 18.43 -21.39
N LEU A 493 36.07 18.32 -20.05
CA LEU A 493 34.91 18.58 -19.18
C LEU A 493 34.43 20.03 -19.32
N LEU A 494 35.32 21.01 -19.40
CA LEU A 494 34.96 22.41 -19.64
C LEU A 494 34.32 22.59 -21.02
N GLU A 495 34.78 21.93 -22.09
CA GLU A 495 34.16 21.99 -23.42
C GLU A 495 32.81 21.26 -23.47
N ASP A 496 32.73 20.06 -22.88
CA ASP A 496 31.50 19.26 -22.76
C ASP A 496 30.45 19.97 -21.89
N ILE A 497 30.87 20.67 -20.83
CA ILE A 497 29.96 21.38 -19.92
C ILE A 497 29.76 22.85 -20.33
N HIS A 498 30.67 23.48 -21.10
CA HIS A 498 30.39 24.76 -21.78
C HIS A 498 29.31 24.58 -22.86
N GLN A 499 29.18 23.38 -23.43
CA GLN A 499 28.02 23.01 -24.25
C GLN A 499 26.76 22.77 -23.38
N GLN A 500 26.89 22.37 -22.11
CA GLN A 500 25.77 22.24 -21.15
C GLN A 500 25.30 23.57 -20.52
N LYS A 501 26.05 24.68 -20.69
CA LYS A 501 25.85 25.96 -19.98
C LYS A 501 24.53 26.72 -20.27
N HIS A 502 23.66 26.22 -21.13
CA HIS A 502 22.39 26.89 -21.47
C HIS A 502 21.12 26.18 -21.00
N GLU A 503 21.23 25.09 -20.23
CA GLU A 503 20.07 24.21 -20.01
C GLU A 503 19.66 24.01 -18.54
N PHE A 504 20.47 24.41 -17.55
CA PHE A 504 20.26 23.99 -16.16
C PHE A 504 19.31 24.87 -15.31
N SER A 505 18.53 25.78 -15.90
CA SER A 505 17.80 26.81 -15.15
C SER A 505 16.28 26.76 -15.19
N SER A 506 15.68 25.76 -15.84
CA SER A 506 14.21 25.68 -15.99
C SER A 506 13.56 24.45 -15.38
N ASP A 507 14.33 23.51 -14.84
CA ASP A 507 13.86 22.14 -14.56
C ASP A 507 13.15 22.00 -13.22
N ILE A 508 13.01 23.08 -12.48
CA ILE A 508 12.43 23.05 -11.14
C ILE A 508 10.98 23.48 -11.13
N GLU A 509 10.52 24.27 -12.09
CA GLU A 509 9.17 24.84 -12.07
C GLU A 509 8.08 23.86 -12.54
N GLN A 510 8.45 22.74 -13.17
CA GLN A 510 7.48 21.95 -13.96
C GLN A 510 6.54 21.06 -13.15
N GLN A 511 6.85 20.72 -11.89
CA GLN A 511 5.91 20.02 -11.00
C GLN A 511 5.02 20.97 -10.15
N GLN A 512 5.23 22.28 -10.23
CA GLN A 512 4.62 23.26 -9.29
C GLN A 512 3.41 24.01 -9.81
N SER A 513 3.31 24.28 -11.10
CA SER A 513 2.28 25.19 -11.62
C SER A 513 0.86 24.60 -11.63
N ILE A 514 0.71 23.27 -11.59
CA ILE A 514 -0.62 22.64 -11.53
C ILE A 514 -1.23 22.76 -10.12
N ILE A 515 -0.40 22.91 -9.07
CA ILE A 515 -0.86 23.00 -7.68
C ILE A 515 -1.07 24.47 -7.26
N SER A 516 -0.21 25.39 -7.70
CA SER A 516 -0.28 26.80 -7.29
C SER A 516 -1.48 27.55 -7.88
N THR A 517 -1.94 27.18 -9.09
CA THR A 517 -3.07 27.86 -9.74
C THR A 517 -4.44 27.46 -9.17
N VAL A 518 -4.51 26.38 -8.37
CA VAL A 518 -5.75 25.93 -7.71
C VAL A 518 -5.92 26.59 -6.32
N CYS A 519 -4.91 27.32 -5.83
CA CYS A 519 -4.91 27.87 -4.45
C CYS A 519 -5.25 29.37 -4.37
N LEU A 520 -5.65 30.03 -5.46
CA LEU A 520 -5.89 31.48 -5.52
C LEU A 520 -7.38 31.88 -5.51
N GLU A 521 -8.26 31.02 -5.01
CA GLU A 521 -9.67 31.39 -4.82
C GLU A 521 -10.00 31.40 -3.33
N GLU A 522 -10.45 32.59 -2.88
CA GLU A 522 -10.95 32.85 -1.54
C GLU A 522 -12.15 31.92 -1.27
N ASP A 523 -12.01 30.97 -0.32
CA ASP A 523 -13.13 30.52 0.52
C ASP A 523 -12.67 29.66 1.72
N ASN A 524 -13.19 30.04 2.89
CA ASN A 524 -13.32 29.36 4.19
C ASN A 524 -12.17 28.45 4.71
N GLU A 525 -11.54 28.91 5.80
CA GLU A 525 -10.42 28.31 6.56
C GLU A 525 -10.67 26.90 7.16
N GLU A 526 -11.86 26.31 7.01
CA GLU A 526 -12.14 24.96 7.52
C GLU A 526 -11.83 23.82 6.52
N ASP A 527 -11.70 24.10 5.21
CA ASP A 527 -11.54 23.06 4.18
C ASP A 527 -10.08 22.75 3.79
N LEU A 528 -9.12 23.64 4.07
CA LEU A 528 -7.71 23.49 3.71
C LEU A 528 -6.88 22.64 4.69
N MET A 529 -7.49 22.15 5.77
CA MET A 529 -6.93 21.09 6.61
C MET A 529 -6.98 19.73 5.88
N THR A 530 -6.05 19.50 4.95
CA THR A 530 -5.69 18.16 4.47
C THR A 530 -6.83 17.29 3.94
N ASN A 531 -7.93 17.81 3.35
CA ASN A 531 -8.96 17.01 2.67
C ASN A 531 -9.24 15.64 3.36
N THR A 532 -9.36 15.63 4.70
CA THR A 532 -9.50 14.38 5.44
C THR A 532 -10.80 13.75 4.98
N ASP A 533 -10.75 12.51 4.45
CA ASP A 533 -11.87 11.70 3.93
C ASP A 533 -13.22 12.36 4.18
N THR A 534 -13.85 12.95 3.14
CA THR A 534 -15.18 13.57 3.21
C THR A 534 -16.09 12.68 4.05
N LYS A 535 -16.22 13.04 5.33
CA LYS A 535 -16.68 12.14 6.38
C LYS A 535 -18.19 12.13 6.30
N GLN A 536 -18.78 11.05 5.80
CA GLN A 536 -20.20 10.84 6.03
C GLN A 536 -20.42 10.62 7.53
N GLU A 537 -21.13 11.55 8.17
CA GLU A 537 -21.49 11.45 9.58
C GLU A 537 -22.68 10.49 9.77
N GLY A 538 -22.62 9.66 10.79
CA GLY A 538 -23.75 8.82 11.22
C GLY A 538 -23.51 7.31 11.13
N SER A 539 -24.61 6.55 11.16
CA SER A 539 -24.60 5.10 11.01
C SER A 539 -24.57 4.67 9.55
N ILE A 540 -23.90 3.55 9.29
CA ILE A 540 -23.83 2.96 7.96
C ILE A 540 -25.22 2.66 7.43
N ARG A 541 -25.47 3.09 6.20
CA ARG A 541 -26.75 2.92 5.52
C ARG A 541 -26.98 1.43 5.20
N TRP A 542 -28.21 0.95 5.32
CA TRP A 542 -28.58 -0.43 4.97
C TRP A 542 -28.22 -0.82 3.53
N ASN A 543 -28.16 0.17 2.62
CA ASN A 543 -27.76 -0.05 1.23
C ASN A 543 -26.34 -0.62 1.09
N VAL A 544 -25.43 -0.32 2.02
CA VAL A 544 -24.05 -0.85 2.04
C VAL A 544 -24.08 -2.37 2.31
N TYR A 545 -24.84 -2.81 3.32
CA TYR A 545 -25.05 -4.23 3.62
C TYR A 545 -25.68 -4.98 2.44
N ARG A 546 -26.70 -4.38 1.82
CA ARG A 546 -27.35 -4.94 0.63
C ARG A 546 -26.37 -5.12 -0.53
N SER A 547 -25.52 -4.12 -0.76
CA SER A 547 -24.52 -4.14 -1.85
C SER A 547 -23.44 -5.19 -1.60
N TYR A 548 -23.00 -5.34 -0.34
CA TYR A 548 -22.04 -6.37 0.06
C TYR A 548 -22.59 -7.79 -0.15
N ILE A 549 -23.82 -8.05 0.33
CA ILE A 549 -24.49 -9.36 0.15
C ILE A 549 -24.69 -9.67 -1.34
N ARG A 550 -25.12 -8.67 -2.13
CA ARG A 550 -25.28 -8.82 -3.58
C ARG A 550 -23.95 -9.11 -4.27
N ALA A 551 -22.84 -8.52 -3.83
CA ALA A 551 -21.52 -8.84 -4.37
C ALA A 551 -21.07 -10.28 -4.05
N GLY A 552 -21.49 -10.84 -2.90
CA GLY A 552 -21.14 -12.20 -2.49
C GLY A 552 -21.95 -13.31 -3.17
N VAL A 553 -23.28 -13.16 -3.23
CA VAL A 553 -24.20 -14.21 -3.72
C VAL A 553 -24.80 -13.89 -5.10
N GLY A 554 -24.69 -12.64 -5.59
CA GLY A 554 -25.31 -12.18 -6.84
C GLY A 554 -26.78 -11.78 -6.69
N CYS A 555 -27.57 -12.52 -5.90
CA CYS A 555 -28.99 -12.25 -5.64
C CYS A 555 -29.34 -12.31 -4.15
N ILE A 556 -30.40 -11.59 -3.74
CA ILE A 556 -30.90 -11.59 -2.35
C ILE A 556 -31.48 -12.97 -1.96
N PHE A 557 -32.08 -13.68 -2.93
CA PHE A 557 -32.68 -15.01 -2.69
C PHE A 557 -31.65 -16.05 -2.27
N GLY A 558 -30.45 -16.00 -2.84
CA GLY A 558 -29.37 -16.90 -2.42
C GLY A 558 -28.93 -16.64 -0.98
N PHE A 559 -28.95 -15.37 -0.52
CA PHE A 559 -28.68 -15.07 0.90
C PHE A 559 -29.78 -15.62 1.82
N PHE A 560 -31.05 -15.55 1.40
CA PHE A 560 -32.15 -16.17 2.15
C PHE A 560 -31.98 -17.68 2.26
N PHE A 561 -31.52 -18.35 1.21
CA PHE A 561 -31.21 -19.79 1.26
C PHE A 561 -30.08 -20.11 2.25
N ILE A 562 -29.02 -19.28 2.29
CA ILE A 562 -27.94 -19.43 3.30
C ILE A 562 -28.49 -19.22 4.72
N LEU A 563 -29.38 -18.25 4.92
CA LEU A 563 -30.06 -18.02 6.19
C LEU A 563 -30.94 -19.22 6.59
N LEU A 564 -31.60 -19.87 5.63
CA LEU A 564 -32.40 -21.07 5.88
C LEU A 564 -31.51 -22.24 6.35
N ILE A 565 -30.34 -22.44 5.73
CA ILE A 565 -29.36 -23.43 6.19
C ILE A 565 -28.88 -23.11 7.62
N LEU A 566 -28.65 -21.84 7.93
CA LEU A 566 -28.28 -21.39 9.27
C LEU A 566 -29.36 -21.72 10.31
N ILE A 567 -30.62 -21.41 9.99
CA ILE A 567 -31.76 -21.71 10.86
C ILE A 567 -31.96 -23.22 11.01
N ALA A 568 -31.86 -23.99 9.93
CA ALA A 568 -31.96 -25.45 9.95
C ALA A 568 -30.88 -26.09 10.83
N ASN A 569 -29.62 -25.62 10.70
CA ASN A 569 -28.53 -26.08 11.55
C ASN A 569 -28.79 -25.80 13.03
N GLN A 570 -29.29 -24.60 13.35
CA GLN A 570 -29.64 -24.25 14.73
C GLN A 570 -30.81 -25.08 15.27
N ALA A 571 -31.85 -25.30 14.47
CA ALA A 571 -32.99 -26.13 14.85
C ALA A 571 -32.57 -27.58 15.11
N ILE A 572 -31.70 -28.15 14.28
CA ILE A 572 -31.18 -29.52 14.45
C ILE A 572 -30.25 -29.62 15.66
N PHE A 573 -29.45 -28.58 15.93
CA PHE A 573 -28.65 -28.51 17.16
C PHE A 573 -29.53 -28.58 18.41
N LEU A 574 -30.59 -27.76 18.48
CA LEU A 574 -31.54 -27.80 19.60
C LEU A 574 -32.31 -29.12 19.67
N CYS A 575 -32.74 -29.65 18.51
CA CYS A 575 -33.39 -30.95 18.40
C CYS A 575 -32.51 -32.08 18.94
N SER A 576 -31.19 -32.05 18.70
CA SER A 576 -30.27 -33.05 19.25
C SER A 576 -30.25 -33.07 20.77
N SER A 577 -30.35 -31.90 21.40
CA SER A 577 -30.36 -31.78 22.86
C SER A 577 -31.71 -32.16 23.46
N TRP A 578 -32.80 -31.74 22.82
CA TRP A 578 -34.15 -32.13 23.22
C TRP A 578 -34.36 -33.65 23.07
N TRP A 579 -33.89 -34.25 21.98
CA TRP A 579 -33.95 -35.71 21.78
C TRP A 579 -33.18 -36.46 22.86
N LEU A 580 -32.00 -35.96 23.26
CA LEU A 580 -31.22 -36.54 24.34
C LEU A 580 -31.96 -36.46 25.68
N ALA A 581 -32.63 -35.33 25.97
CA ALA A 581 -33.48 -35.17 27.15
C ALA A 581 -34.62 -36.21 27.18
N VAL A 582 -35.33 -36.39 26.06
CA VAL A 582 -36.39 -37.42 25.89
C VAL A 582 -35.85 -38.85 26.01
N TRP A 583 -34.61 -39.10 25.59
CA TRP A 583 -33.98 -40.40 25.76
C TRP A 583 -33.68 -40.67 27.24
N THR A 584 -33.07 -39.71 27.94
CA THR A 584 -32.72 -39.86 29.37
C THR A 584 -33.94 -39.98 30.27
N ASP A 585 -35.04 -39.28 29.96
CA ASP A 585 -36.27 -39.36 30.76
C ASP A 585 -36.90 -40.76 30.68
N ALA A 586 -36.91 -41.36 29.48
CA ALA A 586 -37.44 -42.71 29.29
C ALA A 586 -36.61 -43.80 29.98
N GLU A 587 -35.28 -43.66 30.03
CA GLU A 587 -34.41 -44.58 30.79
C GLU A 587 -34.63 -44.40 32.31
N THR A 588 -34.81 -43.15 32.77
CA THR A 588 -35.12 -42.86 34.17
C THR A 588 -36.44 -43.54 34.61
N HIS A 589 -37.47 -43.49 33.75
CA HIS A 589 -38.75 -44.18 34.00
C HIS A 589 -38.62 -45.71 34.02
N ARG A 590 -37.74 -46.28 33.19
CA ARG A 590 -37.45 -47.73 33.18
C ARG A 590 -36.82 -48.18 34.50
N TYR A 591 -35.82 -47.46 35.02
CA TYR A 591 -35.20 -47.83 36.29
C TYR A 591 -36.15 -47.71 37.48
N LYS A 592 -36.97 -46.64 37.53
CA LYS A 592 -37.97 -46.45 38.61
C LYS A 592 -39.06 -47.52 38.63
N THR A 593 -39.45 -48.04 37.48
CA THR A 593 -40.41 -49.15 37.38
C THR A 593 -39.79 -50.50 37.76
N PHE A 594 -38.50 -50.71 37.47
CA PHE A 594 -37.78 -51.93 37.85
C PHE A 594 -37.42 -51.98 39.35
N ASP A 595 -36.98 -50.86 39.95
CA ASP A 595 -36.60 -50.81 41.37
C ASP A 595 -37.84 -50.89 42.31
N ASN A 596 -38.99 -50.31 41.91
CA ASN A 596 -40.25 -50.41 42.69
C ASN A 596 -40.88 -51.81 42.71
N CYS A 597 -40.44 -52.75 41.86
CA CYS A 597 -40.88 -54.16 41.92
C CYS A 597 -40.27 -54.94 43.10
N THR A 598 -39.40 -54.33 43.90
CA THR A 598 -38.84 -54.94 45.12
C THR A 598 -39.56 -54.54 46.42
N SER A 599 -40.54 -53.62 46.37
CA SER A 599 -41.37 -53.25 47.53
C SER A 599 -42.86 -53.34 47.20
N ILE A 600 -43.52 -54.26 47.90
CA ILE A 600 -44.94 -54.61 47.90
C ILE A 600 -45.87 -53.39 47.76
N SER A 601 -46.69 -53.35 46.68
CA SER A 601 -48.07 -52.83 46.61
C SER A 601 -48.46 -52.53 45.15
N ALA A 602 -48.74 -53.58 44.38
CA ALA A 602 -49.37 -53.46 43.07
C ALA A 602 -50.87 -53.20 43.23
N LYS A 603 -51.31 -51.94 43.13
CA LYS A 603 -52.72 -51.57 42.88
C LYS A 603 -52.89 -50.10 42.45
N LYS A 604 -52.41 -49.78 41.24
CA LYS A 604 -52.92 -48.74 40.29
C LYS A 604 -51.81 -48.28 39.32
N VAL A 605 -51.42 -49.13 38.37
CA VAL A 605 -50.84 -48.66 37.09
C VAL A 605 -51.22 -49.67 36.00
N ASN A 606 -52.51 -49.74 35.65
CA ASN A 606 -52.92 -50.38 34.40
C ASN A 606 -52.94 -49.29 33.33
N ASN A 607 -51.88 -49.22 32.52
CA ASN A 607 -51.87 -48.78 31.11
C ASN A 607 -50.45 -48.54 30.53
N ILE A 608 -49.43 -49.23 31.01
CA ILE A 608 -48.18 -49.41 30.25
C ILE A 608 -47.98 -50.92 30.17
N HIS A 609 -48.18 -51.48 28.98
CA HIS A 609 -47.83 -52.87 28.69
C HIS A 609 -46.43 -53.16 29.24
N SER A 610 -46.32 -54.25 30.01
CA SER A 610 -45.05 -54.82 30.42
C SER A 610 -44.26 -55.26 29.18
N MET A 611 -43.55 -54.32 28.55
CA MET A 611 -42.64 -54.60 27.44
C MET A 611 -41.63 -55.65 27.89
N THR A 612 -41.47 -56.70 27.09
CA THR A 612 -40.44 -57.71 27.29
C THR A 612 -39.05 -57.09 27.17
N GLU A 613 -38.02 -57.70 27.78
CA GLU A 613 -36.64 -57.19 27.75
C GLU A 613 -36.11 -57.01 26.31
N ASN A 614 -36.55 -57.87 25.38
CA ASN A 614 -36.24 -57.77 23.96
C ASN A 614 -36.90 -56.56 23.28
N GLU A 615 -38.15 -56.24 23.60
CA GLU A 615 -38.85 -55.06 23.06
C GLU A 615 -38.23 -53.76 23.57
N TRP A 616 -37.77 -53.74 24.82
CA TRP A 616 -37.03 -52.60 25.39
C TRP A 616 -35.66 -52.40 24.74
N ASN A 617 -34.93 -53.49 24.47
CA ASN A 617 -33.65 -53.41 23.75
C ASN A 617 -33.85 -52.86 22.32
N ILE A 618 -34.90 -53.27 21.62
CA ILE A 618 -35.26 -52.72 20.30
C ILE A 618 -35.60 -51.22 20.41
N TYR A 619 -36.40 -50.83 21.40
CA TYR A 619 -36.75 -49.43 21.65
C TYR A 619 -35.53 -48.55 21.96
N ARG A 620 -34.61 -49.06 22.79
CA ARG A 620 -33.36 -48.37 23.16
C ARG A 620 -32.43 -48.21 21.96
N ASN A 621 -32.25 -49.27 21.17
CA ASN A 621 -31.41 -49.24 19.96
C ASN A 621 -31.94 -48.22 18.96
N ARG A 622 -33.27 -48.14 18.79
CA ARG A 622 -33.90 -47.13 17.94
C ARG A 622 -33.58 -45.70 18.39
N LYS A 623 -33.65 -45.40 19.68
CA LYS A 623 -33.32 -44.06 20.21
C LYS A 623 -31.86 -43.67 19.97
N PHE A 624 -30.94 -44.61 20.15
CA PHE A 624 -29.51 -44.41 19.89
C PHE A 624 -29.21 -44.16 18.39
N TYR A 625 -29.75 -44.98 17.49
CA TYR A 625 -29.54 -44.80 16.05
C TYR A 625 -30.11 -43.48 15.52
N ILE A 626 -31.28 -43.05 16.02
CA ILE A 626 -31.85 -41.73 15.68
C ILE A 626 -30.92 -40.61 16.15
N TYR A 627 -30.38 -40.71 17.37
CA TYR A 627 -29.44 -39.72 17.89
C TYR A 627 -28.15 -39.65 17.07
N CYS A 628 -27.60 -40.79 16.65
CA CYS A 628 -26.46 -40.85 15.74
C CYS A 628 -26.76 -40.16 14.40
N GLY A 629 -27.94 -40.41 13.82
CA GLY A 629 -28.39 -39.78 12.58
C GLY A 629 -28.53 -38.25 12.70
N ILE A 630 -29.09 -37.76 13.82
CA ILE A 630 -29.21 -36.33 14.11
C ILE A 630 -27.82 -35.67 14.20
N ILE A 631 -26.86 -36.31 14.88
CA ILE A 631 -25.49 -35.76 14.99
C ILE A 631 -24.78 -35.76 13.64
N LEU A 632 -24.91 -36.82 12.84
CA LEU A 632 -24.33 -36.84 11.50
C LEU A 632 -24.89 -35.71 10.63
N LEU A 633 -26.21 -35.49 10.68
CA LEU A 633 -26.86 -34.39 9.97
C LEU A 633 -26.40 -33.02 10.49
N LEU A 634 -26.23 -32.87 11.81
CA LEU A 634 -25.70 -31.66 12.44
C LEU A 634 -24.28 -31.32 11.96
N LEU A 635 -23.39 -32.31 11.86
CA LEU A 635 -22.02 -32.13 11.36
C LEU A 635 -22.02 -31.67 9.90
N LEU A 636 -22.82 -32.33 9.05
CA LEU A 636 -22.95 -31.98 7.63
C LEU A 636 -23.50 -30.57 7.44
N LEU A 637 -24.57 -30.20 8.17
CA LEU A 637 -25.15 -28.86 8.08
C LEU A 637 -24.24 -27.78 8.66
N THR A 638 -23.48 -28.08 9.72
CA THR A 638 -22.51 -27.12 10.26
C THR A 638 -21.42 -26.82 9.22
N PHE A 639 -20.92 -27.85 8.53
CA PHE A 639 -19.94 -27.68 7.46
C PHE A 639 -20.52 -26.86 6.29
N LEU A 640 -21.71 -27.26 5.81
CA LEU A 640 -22.39 -26.61 4.69
C LEU A 640 -22.65 -25.12 4.98
N ARG A 641 -23.15 -24.81 6.18
CA ARG A 641 -23.39 -23.44 6.65
C ARG A 641 -22.11 -22.63 6.71
N ALA A 642 -21.06 -23.15 7.37
CA ALA A 642 -19.80 -22.44 7.53
C ALA A 642 -19.14 -22.17 6.17
N PHE A 643 -19.17 -23.16 5.27
CA PHE A 643 -18.59 -23.06 3.94
C PHE A 643 -19.33 -22.03 3.08
N THR A 644 -20.66 -22.09 3.02
CA THR A 644 -21.48 -21.16 2.21
C THR A 644 -21.35 -19.70 2.66
N LEU A 645 -21.36 -19.44 3.98
CA LEU A 645 -21.19 -18.08 4.52
C LEU A 645 -19.79 -17.50 4.24
N LYS A 646 -18.72 -18.30 4.39
CA LYS A 646 -17.36 -17.82 4.09
C LYS A 646 -17.15 -17.64 2.59
N LEU A 647 -17.67 -18.55 1.77
CA LEU A 647 -17.60 -18.42 0.31
C LEU A 647 -18.30 -17.14 -0.18
N MET A 648 -19.43 -16.78 0.44
CA MET A 648 -20.09 -15.50 0.18
C MET A 648 -19.16 -14.32 0.47
N CYS A 649 -18.51 -14.29 1.64
CA CYS A 649 -17.62 -13.19 2.04
C CYS A 649 -16.41 -13.07 1.10
N LEU A 650 -15.79 -14.20 0.73
CA LEU A 650 -14.67 -14.25 -0.21
C LEU A 650 -15.07 -13.79 -1.62
N ASN A 651 -16.24 -14.21 -2.10
CA ASN A 651 -16.76 -13.75 -3.37
C ASN A 651 -17.04 -12.24 -3.35
N ALA A 652 -17.60 -11.71 -2.26
CA ALA A 652 -17.83 -10.28 -2.10
C ALA A 652 -16.51 -9.49 -2.16
N GLY A 653 -15.47 -9.93 -1.44
CA GLY A 653 -14.14 -9.32 -1.49
C GLY A 653 -13.50 -9.37 -2.88
N ARG A 654 -13.68 -10.47 -3.63
CA ARG A 654 -13.21 -10.58 -5.02
C ARG A 654 -13.95 -9.64 -5.98
N VAL A 655 -15.28 -9.62 -5.93
CA VAL A 655 -16.13 -8.82 -6.83
C VAL A 655 -15.93 -7.33 -6.56
N LEU A 656 -15.92 -6.91 -5.30
CA LEU A 656 -15.70 -5.51 -4.92
C LEU A 656 -14.30 -5.04 -5.33
N HIS A 657 -13.25 -5.83 -5.07
CA HIS A 657 -11.90 -5.51 -5.51
C HIS A 657 -11.82 -5.30 -7.03
N ASN A 658 -12.33 -6.27 -7.81
CA ASN A 658 -12.24 -6.21 -9.26
C ASN A 658 -13.05 -5.05 -9.84
N LYS A 659 -14.25 -4.81 -9.30
CA LYS A 659 -15.09 -3.68 -9.71
C LYS A 659 -14.42 -2.34 -9.37
N MET A 660 -13.84 -2.21 -8.17
CA MET A 660 -13.10 -1.02 -7.76
C MET A 660 -11.89 -0.78 -8.66
N PHE A 661 -11.08 -1.82 -8.92
CA PHE A 661 -9.91 -1.71 -9.80
C PHE A 661 -10.29 -1.27 -11.21
N GLN A 662 -11.30 -1.91 -11.80
CA GLN A 662 -11.81 -1.57 -13.13
C GLN A 662 -12.38 -0.14 -13.21
N ARG A 663 -12.97 0.36 -12.11
CA ARG A 663 -13.48 1.73 -12.04
C ARG A 663 -12.34 2.73 -11.94
N VAL A 664 -11.41 2.53 -11.00
CA VAL A 664 -10.25 3.41 -10.79
C VAL A 664 -9.39 3.52 -12.03
N ILE A 665 -9.05 2.41 -12.69
CA ILE A 665 -8.19 2.45 -13.89
C ILE A 665 -8.85 3.17 -15.08
N ARG A 666 -10.18 3.30 -15.07
CA ARG A 666 -10.94 4.02 -16.10
C ARG A 666 -11.33 5.43 -15.68
N CYS A 667 -10.95 5.92 -14.51
CA CYS A 667 -11.22 7.29 -14.10
C CYS A 667 -10.41 8.29 -14.92
N PRO A 668 -10.90 9.52 -15.13
CA PRO A 668 -10.14 10.58 -15.80
C PRO A 668 -8.87 10.94 -15.02
N ILE A 669 -7.87 11.51 -15.70
CA ILE A 669 -6.59 11.87 -15.06
C ILE A 669 -6.77 12.90 -13.93
N SER A 670 -7.75 13.79 -14.05
CA SER A 670 -8.11 14.79 -13.03
C SER A 670 -8.39 14.17 -11.67
N PHE A 671 -8.97 12.96 -11.62
CA PHE A 671 -9.18 12.24 -10.36
C PHE A 671 -7.85 11.93 -9.65
N PHE A 672 -6.80 11.55 -10.40
CA PHE A 672 -5.49 11.21 -9.85
C PHE A 672 -4.68 12.46 -9.50
N ASP A 673 -4.87 13.56 -10.23
CA ASP A 673 -4.24 14.84 -9.90
C ASP A 673 -4.86 15.44 -8.61
N MET A 674 -6.16 15.25 -8.38
CA MET A 674 -6.88 15.72 -7.17
C MET A 674 -6.68 14.82 -5.94
N ASN A 675 -6.49 13.50 -6.14
CA ASN A 675 -6.44 12.54 -5.04
C ASN A 675 -5.02 11.98 -4.86
N PRO A 676 -4.38 12.21 -3.69
CA PRO A 676 -3.06 11.66 -3.42
C PRO A 676 -2.99 10.15 -3.65
N VAL A 677 -1.94 9.69 -4.32
CA VAL A 677 -1.72 8.27 -4.66
C VAL A 677 -1.81 7.37 -3.42
N GLY A 678 -1.27 7.81 -2.28
CA GLY A 678 -1.34 7.07 -1.02
C GLY A 678 -2.78 6.79 -0.54
N ARG A 679 -3.72 7.70 -0.81
CA ARG A 679 -5.15 7.50 -0.47
C ARG A 679 -5.74 6.35 -1.27
N ILE A 680 -5.48 6.31 -2.57
CA ILE A 680 -5.98 5.26 -3.47
C ILE A 680 -5.36 3.91 -3.08
N ILE A 681 -4.05 3.88 -2.82
CA ILE A 681 -3.35 2.67 -2.37
C ILE A 681 -3.93 2.17 -1.03
N ASN A 682 -4.25 3.07 -0.09
CA ASN A 682 -4.88 2.70 1.18
C ASN A 682 -6.22 1.96 1.00
N ARG A 683 -6.99 2.24 -0.06
CA ARG A 683 -8.21 1.49 -0.39
C ARG A 683 -7.90 0.05 -0.81
N PHE A 684 -6.91 -0.14 -1.70
CA PHE A 684 -6.51 -1.47 -2.20
C PHE A 684 -5.74 -2.32 -1.20
N THR A 685 -5.17 -1.69 -0.17
CA THR A 685 -4.41 -2.34 0.90
C THR A 685 -5.29 -2.55 2.13
N ARG A 686 -5.55 -1.50 2.91
CA ARG A 686 -6.19 -1.58 4.22
C ARG A 686 -7.66 -1.94 4.14
N ASP A 687 -8.44 -1.22 3.32
CA ASP A 687 -9.89 -1.40 3.30
C ASP A 687 -10.26 -2.76 2.69
N ILE A 688 -9.54 -3.22 1.65
CA ILE A 688 -9.66 -4.60 1.14
C ILE A 688 -9.19 -5.64 2.16
N ALA A 689 -8.10 -5.39 2.89
CA ALA A 689 -7.65 -6.30 3.93
C ALA A 689 -8.67 -6.44 5.08
N VAL A 690 -9.42 -5.38 5.43
CA VAL A 690 -10.52 -5.47 6.39
C VAL A 690 -11.63 -6.40 5.86
N ILE A 691 -11.96 -6.34 4.57
CA ILE A 691 -12.96 -7.23 3.96
C ILE A 691 -12.49 -8.69 3.96
N ASP A 692 -11.27 -8.93 3.46
CA ASP A 692 -10.78 -10.29 3.24
C ASP A 692 -10.33 -10.99 4.54
N ASN A 693 -9.87 -10.22 5.53
CA ASN A 693 -9.40 -10.77 6.80
C ASN A 693 -10.47 -10.65 7.88
N ASN A 694 -10.95 -9.45 8.17
CA ASN A 694 -11.78 -9.24 9.36
C ASN A 694 -13.25 -9.62 9.11
N LEU A 695 -13.88 -9.07 8.08
CA LEU A 695 -15.29 -9.35 7.78
C LEU A 695 -15.52 -10.83 7.44
N LEU A 696 -14.52 -11.50 6.87
CA LEU A 696 -14.52 -12.95 6.66
C LEU A 696 -14.84 -13.75 7.94
N PHE A 697 -14.50 -13.21 9.12
CA PHE A 697 -14.81 -13.80 10.43
C PHE A 697 -15.95 -13.09 11.14
N SER A 698 -15.88 -11.77 11.28
CA SER A 698 -16.84 -11.00 12.07
C SER A 698 -18.27 -11.17 11.56
N PHE A 699 -18.49 -11.15 10.23
CA PHE A 699 -19.83 -11.19 9.66
C PHE A 699 -20.52 -12.57 9.83
N PRO A 700 -19.89 -13.72 9.46
CA PRO A 700 -20.45 -15.03 9.75
C PRO A 700 -20.68 -15.27 11.25
N ASN A 701 -19.76 -14.82 12.11
CA ASN A 701 -19.87 -14.98 13.56
C ASN A 701 -21.08 -14.24 14.13
N VAL A 702 -21.36 -13.00 13.69
CA VAL A 702 -22.55 -12.27 14.15
C VAL A 702 -23.84 -13.00 13.75
N LEU A 703 -23.94 -13.47 12.49
CA LEU A 703 -25.12 -14.22 12.06
C LEU A 703 -25.30 -15.51 12.86
N GLU A 704 -24.21 -16.21 13.14
CA GLU A 704 -24.20 -17.41 13.96
C GLU A 704 -24.65 -17.14 15.40
N TYR A 705 -24.04 -16.17 16.08
CA TYR A 705 -24.38 -15.89 17.47
C TYR A 705 -25.80 -15.33 17.63
N VAL A 706 -26.28 -14.54 16.67
CA VAL A 706 -27.68 -14.10 16.65
C VAL A 706 -28.63 -15.30 16.50
N ALA A 707 -28.33 -16.23 15.59
CA ALA A 707 -29.14 -17.44 15.43
C ALA A 707 -29.12 -18.32 16.70
N ILE A 708 -27.96 -18.47 17.35
CA ILE A 708 -27.84 -19.21 18.62
C ILE A 708 -28.68 -18.55 19.71
N VAL A 709 -28.54 -17.23 19.92
CA VAL A 709 -29.29 -16.50 20.94
C VAL A 709 -30.80 -16.59 20.70
N LEU A 710 -31.26 -16.38 19.47
CA LEU A 710 -32.68 -16.51 19.12
C LEU A 710 -33.19 -17.94 19.33
N GLY A 711 -32.41 -18.94 18.91
CA GLY A 711 -32.76 -20.35 19.08
C GLY A 711 -32.91 -20.74 20.56
N VAL A 712 -32.00 -20.28 21.42
CA VAL A 712 -32.06 -20.53 22.86
C VAL A 712 -33.26 -19.82 23.49
N ILE A 713 -33.53 -18.57 23.14
CA ILE A 713 -34.69 -17.83 23.67
C ILE A 713 -36.01 -18.51 23.27
N VAL A 714 -36.12 -18.95 22.01
CA VAL A 714 -37.29 -19.69 21.53
C VAL A 714 -37.47 -21.00 22.30
N LEU A 715 -36.40 -21.76 22.51
CA LEU A 715 -36.45 -23.01 23.28
C LEU A 715 -36.92 -22.77 24.73
N ILE A 716 -36.31 -21.80 25.43
CA ILE A 716 -36.67 -21.45 26.81
C ILE A 716 -38.14 -21.03 26.89
N GLY A 717 -38.60 -20.23 25.92
CA GLY A 717 -39.97 -19.75 25.87
C GLY A 717 -41.00 -20.82 25.49
N LEU A 718 -40.63 -21.83 24.69
CA LEU A 718 -41.48 -22.99 24.40
C LEU A 718 -41.68 -23.87 25.64
N ILE A 719 -40.65 -24.03 26.48
CA ILE A 719 -40.73 -24.81 27.72
C ILE A 719 -41.45 -24.01 28.81
N ASN A 720 -41.11 -22.73 28.96
CA ASN A 720 -41.73 -21.83 29.94
C ASN A 720 -42.14 -20.49 29.29
N PRO A 721 -43.43 -20.34 28.92
CA PRO A 721 -43.94 -19.12 28.28
C PRO A 721 -43.69 -17.84 29.08
N TRP A 722 -43.72 -17.90 30.40
CA TRP A 722 -43.46 -16.73 31.27
C TRP A 722 -42.02 -16.21 31.15
N SER A 723 -41.09 -17.07 30.74
CA SER A 723 -39.69 -16.67 30.50
C SER A 723 -39.54 -15.75 29.28
N PHE A 724 -40.50 -15.70 28.34
CA PHE A 724 -40.46 -14.72 27.24
C PHE A 724 -40.52 -13.27 27.75
N ILE A 725 -41.26 -13.01 28.82
CA ILE A 725 -41.34 -11.67 29.42
C ILE A 725 -39.94 -11.22 29.88
N SER A 726 -39.20 -12.12 30.53
CA SER A 726 -37.82 -11.85 30.94
C SER A 726 -36.89 -11.60 29.75
N ALA A 727 -37.07 -12.34 28.64
CA ALA A 727 -36.28 -12.17 27.43
C ALA A 727 -36.52 -10.80 26.77
N ILE A 728 -37.78 -10.34 26.70
CA ILE A 728 -38.14 -9.04 26.14
C ILE A 728 -37.50 -7.91 26.94
N ILE A 729 -37.61 -7.94 28.27
CA ILE A 729 -37.00 -6.93 29.16
C ILE A 729 -35.47 -6.91 28.99
N GLY A 730 -34.84 -8.09 28.95
CA GLY A 730 -33.40 -8.22 28.71
C GLY A 730 -32.97 -7.63 27.37
N ILE A 731 -33.66 -7.98 26.28
CA ILE A 731 -33.37 -7.47 24.93
C ILE A 731 -33.51 -5.95 24.86
N ILE A 732 -34.56 -5.37 25.43
CA ILE A 732 -34.77 -3.92 25.44
C ILE A 732 -33.60 -3.23 26.18
N GLY A 733 -33.24 -3.72 27.37
CA GLY A 733 -32.09 -3.20 28.13
C GLY A 733 -30.78 -3.28 27.33
N MET A 734 -30.57 -4.39 26.64
CA MET A 734 -29.39 -4.60 25.79
C MET A 734 -29.36 -3.64 24.59
N LEU A 735 -30.48 -3.40 23.92
CA LEU A 735 -30.56 -2.49 22.78
C LEU A 735 -30.24 -1.04 23.18
N ILE A 736 -30.70 -0.61 24.36
CA ILE A 736 -30.40 0.73 24.91
C ILE A 736 -28.90 0.88 25.18
N VAL A 737 -28.29 -0.09 25.86
CA VAL A 737 -26.84 -0.08 26.15
C VAL A 737 -26.03 -0.17 24.86
N ARG A 738 -26.45 -1.02 23.91
CA ARG A 738 -25.83 -1.14 22.58
C ARG A 738 -25.84 0.19 21.84
N TYR A 739 -26.96 0.90 21.80
CA TYR A 739 -27.07 2.18 21.10
C TYR A 739 -26.06 3.21 21.63
N ARG A 740 -25.95 3.33 22.96
CA ARG A 740 -24.99 4.23 23.62
C ARG A 740 -23.54 3.82 23.33
N PHE A 741 -23.25 2.53 23.47
CA PHE A 741 -21.91 1.97 23.24
C PHE A 741 -21.46 2.13 21.79
N ALA A 742 -22.30 1.78 20.81
CA ALA A 742 -21.97 1.82 19.39
C ALA A 742 -21.62 3.24 18.91
N ARG A 743 -22.36 4.26 19.39
CA ARG A 743 -22.06 5.66 19.07
C ARG A 743 -20.67 6.05 19.57
N CYS A 744 -20.43 5.91 20.87
CA CYS A 744 -19.16 6.27 21.50
C CYS A 744 -17.98 5.47 20.93
N PHE A 745 -18.13 4.16 20.75
CA PHE A 745 -17.07 3.30 20.25
C PHE A 745 -16.64 3.65 18.82
N ARG A 746 -17.57 3.98 17.93
CA ARG A 746 -17.26 4.42 16.56
C ARG A 746 -16.49 5.74 16.56
N ASP A 747 -16.92 6.70 17.36
CA ASP A 747 -16.25 8.00 17.47
C ASP A 747 -14.83 7.85 18.06
N LEU A 748 -14.66 7.02 19.09
CA LEU A 748 -13.34 6.70 19.65
C LEU A 748 -12.44 5.97 18.65
N LYS A 749 -12.98 5.01 17.89
CA LYS A 749 -12.24 4.31 16.82
C LYS A 749 -11.84 5.25 15.70
N ARG A 750 -12.64 6.27 15.40
CA ARG A 750 -12.30 7.34 14.47
C ARG A 750 -11.13 8.18 15.00
N ILE A 751 -11.16 8.57 16.28
CA ILE A 751 -10.07 9.33 16.93
C ILE A 751 -8.76 8.51 16.94
N GLU A 752 -8.81 7.22 17.27
CA GLU A 752 -7.64 6.33 17.19
C GLU A 752 -7.09 6.24 15.76
N GLY A 753 -7.97 6.12 14.76
CA GLY A 753 -7.55 6.14 13.36
C GLY A 753 -6.84 7.42 12.93
N ILE A 754 -7.26 8.59 13.44
CA ILE A 754 -6.67 9.90 13.14
C ILE A 754 -5.32 10.04 13.85
N THR A 755 -5.28 9.78 15.16
CA THR A 755 -4.06 9.93 15.98
C THR A 755 -2.95 8.94 15.62
N ARG A 756 -3.30 7.79 15.02
CA ARG A 756 -2.33 6.82 14.53
C ARG A 756 -1.57 7.26 13.27
N SER A 757 -2.16 8.09 12.40
CA SER A 757 -1.54 8.48 11.13
C SER A 757 -0.25 9.30 11.30
N PRO A 758 -0.21 10.32 12.18
CA PRO A 758 1.02 11.07 12.46
C PRO A 758 2.20 10.22 12.91
N VAL A 759 1.95 9.14 13.67
CA VAL A 759 3.01 8.20 14.10
C VAL A 759 3.72 7.59 12.89
N TYR A 760 2.98 7.16 11.87
CA TYR A 760 3.56 6.59 10.65
C TYR A 760 4.22 7.64 9.77
N SER A 761 3.61 8.83 9.60
CA SER A 761 4.19 9.93 8.83
C SER A 761 5.50 10.43 9.44
N CYS A 762 5.57 10.57 10.78
CA CYS A 762 6.78 10.92 11.50
C CYS A 762 7.89 9.87 11.31
N LEU A 763 7.55 8.58 11.40
CA LEU A 763 8.52 7.50 11.15
C LEU A 763 9.05 7.53 9.71
N SER A 764 8.17 7.67 8.73
CA SER A 764 8.54 7.72 7.30
C SER A 764 9.43 8.93 7.00
N SER A 765 9.04 10.13 7.44
CA SER A 765 9.82 11.35 7.24
C SER A 765 11.20 11.27 7.91
N THR A 766 11.28 10.66 9.10
CA THR A 766 12.56 10.43 9.81
C THR A 766 13.49 9.50 9.03
N ILE A 767 12.97 8.41 8.43
CA ILE A 767 13.78 7.49 7.62
C ILE A 767 14.35 8.19 6.38
N HIS A 768 13.55 8.98 5.67
CA HIS A 768 14.02 9.73 4.51
C HIS A 768 15.01 10.84 4.87
N GLY A 769 14.84 11.47 6.04
CA GLY A 769 15.67 12.58 6.52
C GLY A 769 16.85 12.18 7.38
N LEU A 770 17.14 10.88 7.51
CA LEU A 770 18.03 10.36 8.55
C LEU A 770 19.41 11.03 8.52
N LYS A 771 20.02 11.17 7.35
CA LYS A 771 21.32 11.83 7.16
C LYS A 771 21.32 13.28 7.65
N VAL A 772 20.21 13.99 7.41
CA VAL A 772 20.04 15.38 7.86
C VAL A 772 19.89 15.42 9.38
N ILE A 773 18.96 14.66 9.96
CA ILE A 773 18.72 14.63 11.41
C ILE A 773 20.02 14.37 12.18
N ARG A 774 20.83 13.43 11.68
CA ARG A 774 22.12 13.04 12.25
C ARG A 774 23.19 14.12 12.14
N SER A 775 23.34 14.75 10.97
CA SER A 775 24.29 15.86 10.80
C SER A 775 23.96 17.09 11.66
N TYR A 776 22.68 17.33 11.95
CA TYR A 776 22.23 18.44 12.79
C TYR A 776 22.13 18.08 14.28
N TYR A 777 22.49 16.87 14.70
CA TYR A 777 22.37 16.38 16.09
C TYR A 777 20.97 16.59 16.68
N ALA A 778 19.93 16.36 15.86
CA ALA A 778 18.53 16.62 16.20
C ALA A 778 17.77 15.36 16.65
N GLU A 779 18.45 14.25 16.91
CA GLU A 779 17.81 12.95 17.22
C GLU A 779 16.89 13.03 18.45
N LYS A 780 17.31 13.76 19.50
CA LYS A 780 16.51 13.94 20.73
C LYS A 780 15.22 14.71 20.47
N MET A 781 15.26 15.71 19.59
CA MET A 781 14.07 16.48 19.21
C MET A 781 13.07 15.57 18.48
N CYS A 782 13.52 14.87 17.43
CA CYS A 782 12.68 13.97 16.66
C CYS A 782 12.13 12.82 17.52
N SER A 783 12.94 12.28 18.44
CA SER A 783 12.50 11.25 19.38
C SER A 783 11.41 11.74 20.33
N LYS A 784 11.55 12.95 20.89
CA LYS A 784 10.53 13.56 21.76
C LYS A 784 9.22 13.82 21.00
N GLU A 785 9.31 14.31 19.78
CA GLU A 785 8.14 14.53 18.91
C GLU A 785 7.44 13.20 18.59
N PHE A 786 8.19 12.17 18.19
CA PHE A 786 7.66 10.84 17.95
C PHE A 786 6.93 10.26 19.17
N LEU A 787 7.52 10.38 20.36
CA LEU A 787 6.90 9.95 21.61
C LEU A 787 5.58 10.67 21.89
N SER A 788 5.48 11.97 21.57
CA SER A 788 4.24 12.73 21.74
C SER A 788 3.09 12.20 20.86
N TYR A 789 3.37 11.87 19.60
CA TYR A 789 2.37 11.26 18.70
C TYR A 789 1.96 9.86 19.19
N VAL A 790 2.91 9.07 19.71
CA VAL A 790 2.63 7.76 20.29
C VAL A 790 1.74 7.89 21.52
N ASP A 791 1.99 8.88 22.39
CA ASP A 791 1.18 9.15 23.58
C ASP A 791 -0.26 9.56 23.23
N ASP A 792 -0.46 10.40 22.22
CA ASP A 792 -1.80 10.78 21.77
C ASP A 792 -2.59 9.59 21.21
N ASN A 793 -1.94 8.73 20.42
CA ASN A 793 -2.54 7.48 19.97
C ASN A 793 -2.82 6.50 21.14
N ASN A 794 -1.94 6.45 22.14
CA ASN A 794 -2.14 5.63 23.33
C ASN A 794 -3.32 6.12 24.18
N ARG A 795 -3.52 7.43 24.32
CA ARG A 795 -4.69 8.02 25.00
C ARG A 795 -5.99 7.59 24.33
N ALA A 796 -6.05 7.63 22.98
CA ALA A 796 -7.21 7.16 22.23
C ALA A 796 -7.46 5.65 22.42
N ASN A 797 -6.40 4.83 22.32
CA ASN A 797 -6.50 3.39 22.53
C ASN A 797 -6.95 3.03 23.96
N PHE A 798 -6.49 3.76 24.96
CA PHE A 798 -6.91 3.58 26.35
C PHE A 798 -8.42 3.82 26.52
N LEU A 799 -8.96 4.87 25.90
CA LEU A 799 -10.40 5.14 25.92
C LEU A 799 -11.23 4.06 25.23
N ILE A 800 -10.71 3.46 24.15
CA ILE A 800 -11.36 2.33 23.48
C ILE A 800 -11.43 1.12 24.41
N VAL A 801 -10.32 0.73 25.04
CA VAL A 801 -10.25 -0.42 25.95
C VAL A 801 -11.19 -0.22 27.14
N THR A 802 -11.16 0.95 27.78
CA THR A 802 -12.05 1.26 28.91
C THR A 802 -13.52 1.21 28.52
N THR A 803 -13.89 1.72 27.34
CA THR A 803 -15.27 1.70 26.84
C THR A 803 -15.75 0.28 26.52
N GLU A 804 -14.89 -0.57 25.95
CA GLU A 804 -15.21 -1.99 25.74
C GLU A 804 -15.46 -2.73 27.06
N ARG A 805 -14.66 -2.44 28.09
CA ARG A 805 -14.79 -3.04 29.43
C ARG A 805 -16.04 -2.55 30.15
N TRP A 806 -16.36 -1.26 30.04
CA TRP A 806 -17.61 -0.71 30.56
C TRP A 806 -18.83 -1.43 29.95
N ALA A 807 -18.86 -1.60 28.62
CA ALA A 807 -19.96 -2.25 27.93
C ALA A 807 -20.06 -3.74 28.31
N ALA A 808 -18.92 -4.43 28.39
CA ALA A 808 -18.84 -5.83 28.80
C ALA A 808 -19.53 -6.09 30.15
N ILE A 809 -19.18 -5.33 31.18
CA ILE A 809 -19.75 -5.47 32.53
C ILE A 809 -21.27 -5.23 32.50
N ARG A 810 -21.74 -4.20 31.78
CA ARG A 810 -23.17 -3.86 31.70
C ARG A 810 -23.99 -4.96 31.01
N PHE A 811 -23.48 -5.53 29.92
CA PHE A 811 -24.15 -6.64 29.24
C PHE A 811 -24.19 -7.91 30.10
N GLU A 812 -23.12 -8.21 30.82
CA GLU A 812 -23.10 -9.33 31.77
C GLU A 812 -24.12 -9.15 32.89
N TRP A 813 -24.25 -7.95 33.47
CA TRP A 813 -25.27 -7.68 34.49
C TRP A 813 -26.69 -7.87 33.96
N ILE A 814 -27.00 -7.39 32.76
CA ILE A 814 -28.31 -7.60 32.14
C ILE A 814 -28.56 -9.11 31.91
N THR A 815 -27.54 -9.84 31.46
CA THR A 815 -27.66 -11.29 31.22
C THR A 815 -27.85 -12.05 32.55
N LEU A 816 -27.20 -11.62 33.63
CA LEU A 816 -27.40 -12.20 34.96
C LEU A 816 -28.79 -11.91 35.52
N THR A 817 -29.33 -10.71 35.29
CA THR A 817 -30.72 -10.41 35.66
C THR A 817 -31.72 -11.26 34.87
N PHE A 818 -31.45 -11.50 33.59
CA PHE A 818 -32.25 -12.43 32.78
C PHE A 818 -32.22 -13.86 33.34
N LEU A 819 -31.03 -14.37 33.67
CA LEU A 819 -30.88 -15.70 34.27
C LEU A 819 -31.64 -15.82 35.59
N SER A 820 -31.55 -14.81 36.47
CA SER A 820 -32.28 -14.74 37.73
C SER A 820 -33.79 -14.84 37.55
N LEU A 821 -34.33 -14.13 36.57
CA LEU A 821 -35.76 -14.16 36.28
C LEU A 821 -36.19 -15.53 35.76
N VAL A 822 -35.42 -16.12 34.83
CA VAL A 822 -35.70 -17.48 34.31
C VAL A 822 -35.68 -18.52 35.44
N THR A 823 -34.70 -18.47 36.35
CA THR A 823 -34.64 -19.39 37.50
C THR A 823 -35.80 -19.18 38.47
N SER A 824 -36.18 -17.93 38.72
CA SER A 824 -37.30 -17.60 39.61
C SER A 824 -38.64 -18.06 39.03
N PHE A 825 -38.87 -17.84 37.73
CA PHE A 825 -40.08 -18.33 37.05
C PHE A 825 -40.13 -19.86 37.00
N ALA A 826 -39.01 -20.55 36.82
CA ALA A 826 -38.97 -22.01 36.86
C ALA A 826 -39.39 -22.55 38.25
N ILE A 827 -38.91 -21.93 39.34
CA ILE A 827 -39.31 -22.30 40.72
C ILE A 827 -40.81 -22.02 40.94
N LEU A 828 -41.30 -20.84 40.53
CA LEU A 828 -42.71 -20.49 40.67
C LEU A 828 -43.62 -21.45 39.91
N VAL A 829 -43.29 -21.77 38.67
CA VAL A 829 -44.06 -22.71 37.85
C VAL A 829 -44.13 -24.09 38.52
N ARG A 830 -43.03 -24.58 39.11
CA ARG A 830 -43.02 -25.85 39.86
C ARG A 830 -43.90 -25.83 41.11
N LEU A 831 -44.08 -24.68 41.75
CA LEU A 831 -44.95 -24.53 42.92
C LEU A 831 -46.44 -24.52 42.54
N TYR A 832 -46.79 -23.98 41.37
CA TYR A 832 -48.18 -23.84 40.91
C TYR A 832 -48.65 -24.98 39.98
N GLN A 833 -47.75 -25.64 39.26
CA GLN A 833 -48.06 -26.73 38.31
C GLN A 833 -47.12 -27.95 38.56
N GLN A 834 -47.71 -29.13 38.76
CA GLN A 834 -46.98 -30.36 39.13
C GLN A 834 -46.42 -31.16 37.92
N ASP A 835 -46.86 -30.88 36.69
CA ASP A 835 -46.71 -31.79 35.52
C ASP A 835 -45.51 -31.50 34.59
N PHE A 836 -44.39 -30.95 35.08
CA PHE A 836 -43.20 -30.73 34.24
C PHE A 836 -42.21 -31.89 34.28
N SER A 837 -41.72 -32.32 33.11
CA SER A 837 -40.58 -33.25 33.05
C SER A 837 -39.32 -32.56 33.58
N THR A 838 -38.62 -33.25 34.48
CA THR A 838 -37.32 -32.81 35.00
C THR A 838 -36.30 -32.53 33.90
N ALA A 839 -36.42 -33.19 32.76
CA ALA A 839 -35.49 -33.08 31.63
C ALA A 839 -35.60 -31.73 30.92
N ASP A 840 -36.81 -31.19 30.76
CA ASP A 840 -37.04 -29.91 30.10
C ASP A 840 -36.55 -28.72 30.95
N ILE A 841 -36.68 -28.82 32.27
CA ILE A 841 -36.15 -27.83 33.21
C ILE A 841 -34.62 -27.86 33.22
N ALA A 842 -34.02 -29.06 33.18
CA ALA A 842 -32.56 -29.22 33.06
C ALA A 842 -32.01 -28.54 31.80
N LEU A 843 -32.72 -28.75 30.69
CA LEU A 843 -32.37 -28.19 29.39
C LEU A 843 -32.48 -26.65 29.40
N THR A 844 -33.52 -26.10 30.03
CA THR A 844 -33.71 -24.66 30.21
C THR A 844 -32.56 -24.02 31.02
N PHE A 845 -32.13 -24.66 32.10
CA PHE A 845 -31.01 -24.18 32.90
C PHE A 845 -29.67 -24.28 32.19
N PHE A 846 -29.39 -25.38 31.49
CA PHE A 846 -28.17 -25.53 30.70
C PHE A 846 -28.07 -24.42 29.63
N TYR A 847 -29.15 -24.19 28.88
CA TYR A 847 -29.14 -23.20 27.80
C TYR A 847 -29.14 -21.74 28.30
N SER A 848 -29.88 -21.43 29.37
CA SER A 848 -29.81 -20.10 29.99
C SER A 848 -28.42 -19.79 30.55
N LEU A 849 -27.70 -20.79 31.09
CA LEU A 849 -26.30 -20.64 31.49
C LEU A 849 -25.40 -20.34 30.29
N SER A 850 -25.60 -21.00 29.15
CA SER A 850 -24.80 -20.79 27.94
C SER A 850 -25.00 -19.41 27.30
N LEU A 851 -26.10 -18.71 27.61
CA LEU A 851 -26.28 -17.31 27.19
C LEU A 851 -25.34 -16.35 27.91
N LEU A 852 -24.83 -16.72 29.11
CA LEU A 852 -23.81 -15.93 29.81
C LEU A 852 -22.55 -15.82 28.95
N GLY A 853 -22.09 -14.58 28.73
CA GLY A 853 -20.95 -14.27 27.86
C GLY A 853 -21.31 -14.29 26.36
N LEU A 854 -22.08 -15.26 25.87
CA LEU A 854 -22.42 -15.39 24.45
C LEU A 854 -23.21 -14.19 23.95
N LEU A 855 -24.20 -13.74 24.72
CA LEU A 855 -25.03 -12.61 24.34
C LEU A 855 -24.26 -11.27 24.36
N GLN A 856 -23.40 -11.03 25.36
CA GLN A 856 -22.50 -9.87 25.38
C GLN A 856 -21.58 -9.90 24.15
N TRP A 857 -21.04 -11.07 23.84
CA TRP A 857 -20.15 -11.26 22.70
C TRP A 857 -20.86 -10.94 21.39
N THR A 858 -22.10 -11.42 21.19
CA THR A 858 -22.95 -11.09 20.03
C THR A 858 -23.05 -9.59 19.82
N ILE A 859 -23.34 -8.83 20.89
CA ILE A 859 -23.50 -7.38 20.78
C ILE A 859 -22.19 -6.69 20.43
N ARG A 860 -21.07 -7.06 21.06
CA ARG A 860 -19.74 -6.51 20.74
C ARG A 860 -19.33 -6.82 19.29
N GLN A 861 -19.56 -8.06 18.83
CA GLN A 861 -19.28 -8.44 17.45
C GLN A 861 -20.17 -7.68 16.45
N SER A 862 -21.43 -7.40 16.79
CA SER A 862 -22.31 -6.59 15.94
C SER A 862 -21.77 -5.17 15.72
N VAL A 863 -21.22 -4.55 16.76
CA VAL A 863 -20.61 -3.21 16.67
C VAL A 863 -19.29 -3.27 15.90
N ARG A 864 -18.53 -4.37 16.03
CA ARG A 864 -17.32 -4.60 15.24
C ARG A 864 -17.64 -4.73 13.74
N VAL A 865 -18.64 -5.52 13.36
CA VAL A 865 -19.11 -5.63 11.96
C VAL A 865 -19.55 -4.27 11.44
N GLU A 866 -20.31 -3.49 12.23
CA GLU A 866 -20.69 -2.14 11.86
C GLU A 866 -19.45 -1.29 11.59
N THR A 867 -18.47 -1.27 12.50
CA THR A 867 -17.23 -0.51 12.31
C THR A 867 -16.45 -0.96 11.06
N GLU A 868 -16.35 -2.26 10.81
CA GLU A 868 -15.64 -2.84 9.66
C GLU A 868 -16.36 -2.57 8.32
N MET A 869 -17.68 -2.41 8.34
CA MET A 869 -18.46 -2.10 7.13
C MET A 869 -18.19 -0.70 6.58
N THR A 870 -17.60 0.20 7.37
CA THR A 870 -17.14 1.52 6.88
C THR A 870 -16.09 1.37 5.77
N ALA A 871 -15.27 0.30 5.79
CA ALA A 871 -14.33 -0.01 4.72
C ALA A 871 -15.06 -0.39 3.42
N VAL A 872 -16.17 -1.15 3.53
CA VAL A 872 -17.01 -1.51 2.39
C VAL A 872 -17.68 -0.27 1.80
N GLU A 873 -18.19 0.64 2.65
CA GLU A 873 -18.80 1.90 2.21
C GLU A 873 -17.82 2.74 1.37
N ARG A 874 -16.59 2.92 1.86
CA ARG A 874 -15.51 3.61 1.11
C ARG A 874 -15.17 2.93 -0.20
N ILE A 875 -15.13 1.60 -0.24
CA ILE A 875 -14.87 0.86 -1.48
C ILE A 875 -16.03 1.03 -2.47
N LEU A 876 -17.28 1.08 -1.99
CA LEU A 876 -18.44 1.32 -2.84
C LEU A 876 -18.41 2.72 -3.47
N GLU A 877 -17.92 3.75 -2.77
CA GLU A 877 -17.69 5.08 -3.35
C GLU A 877 -16.74 5.00 -4.55
N TYR A 878 -15.64 4.24 -4.41
CA TYR A 878 -14.70 4.01 -5.51
C TYR A 878 -15.28 3.15 -6.63
N CYS A 879 -16.23 2.25 -6.32
CA CYS A 879 -16.97 1.48 -7.33
C CYS A 879 -17.96 2.32 -8.15
N SER A 880 -18.31 3.52 -7.67
CA SER A 880 -19.23 4.46 -8.32
C SER A 880 -18.54 5.65 -8.98
N LEU A 881 -17.20 5.68 -9.03
CA LEU A 881 -16.47 6.77 -9.67
C LEU A 881 -16.89 6.95 -11.13
N GLU A 882 -16.89 8.22 -11.54
CA GLU A 882 -17.06 8.61 -12.93
C GLU A 882 -15.92 8.00 -13.78
N GLN A 883 -16.30 7.47 -14.93
CA GLN A 883 -15.36 6.87 -15.88
C GLN A 883 -15.14 7.84 -17.04
N GLU A 884 -13.98 7.70 -17.69
CA GLU A 884 -13.78 8.32 -18.99
C GLU A 884 -14.90 7.88 -19.96
N PRO A 885 -15.41 8.79 -20.80
CA PRO A 885 -16.53 8.50 -21.67
C PRO A 885 -16.17 7.37 -22.64
N SER A 886 -16.85 6.22 -22.49
CA SER A 886 -16.78 5.11 -23.45
C SER A 886 -17.78 5.32 -24.58
N VAL A 887 -17.33 5.14 -25.82
CA VAL A 887 -18.14 5.36 -27.04
C VAL A 887 -19.39 4.48 -27.12
N GLN A 888 -19.50 3.42 -26.34
CA GLN A 888 -20.73 2.60 -26.26
C GLN A 888 -22.00 3.40 -25.88
N ILE A 889 -21.87 4.63 -25.35
CA ILE A 889 -22.99 5.52 -24.99
C ILE A 889 -23.33 6.51 -26.13
N LEU A 890 -22.43 6.70 -27.10
CA LEU A 890 -22.57 7.61 -28.24
C LEU A 890 -22.55 6.77 -29.52
N ASN A 891 -23.71 6.52 -30.13
CA ASN A 891 -23.85 5.85 -31.43
C ASN A 891 -23.04 6.56 -32.54
N LYS A 892 -21.70 6.38 -32.61
CA LYS A 892 -20.79 6.95 -33.61
C LYS A 892 -19.58 6.05 -33.88
N HIS A 893 -19.03 6.22 -35.09
CA HIS A 893 -18.24 5.29 -35.91
C HIS A 893 -16.89 4.84 -35.33
N ARG A 894 -16.56 3.55 -35.50
CA ARG A 894 -15.17 3.09 -35.44
C ARG A 894 -14.42 3.58 -36.68
N PRO A 895 -13.21 4.13 -36.53
CA PRO A 895 -12.39 4.51 -37.68
C PRO A 895 -12.00 3.25 -38.49
N PRO A 896 -11.70 3.39 -39.79
CA PRO A 896 -11.22 2.27 -40.59
C PRO A 896 -9.90 1.72 -40.03
N ASN A 897 -9.63 0.42 -40.21
CA ASN A 897 -8.46 -0.26 -39.63
C ASN A 897 -7.11 0.35 -40.01
N ASN A 898 -7.05 1.07 -41.12
CA ASN A 898 -5.83 1.69 -41.65
C ASN A 898 -5.66 3.16 -41.20
N TRP A 899 -6.58 3.70 -40.41
CA TRP A 899 -6.47 5.05 -39.87
C TRP A 899 -5.43 5.09 -38.73
N PRO A 900 -4.64 6.17 -38.62
CA PRO A 900 -4.49 7.27 -39.58
C PRO A 900 -3.61 6.88 -40.79
N LEU A 901 -3.95 7.39 -41.98
CA LEU A 901 -3.24 7.16 -43.24
C LEU A 901 -2.07 8.14 -43.39
N GLU A 902 -2.37 9.44 -43.28
CA GLU A 902 -1.42 10.54 -43.51
C GLU A 902 -0.89 11.09 -42.18
N GLY A 903 -1.74 11.15 -41.16
CA GLY A 903 -1.40 11.71 -39.84
C GLY A 903 -1.49 13.22 -39.80
N GLN A 904 -2.42 13.82 -40.58
CA GLN A 904 -2.71 15.25 -40.54
C GLN A 904 -3.48 15.58 -39.25
N ILE A 905 -3.12 16.68 -38.58
CA ILE A 905 -3.74 17.10 -37.31
C ILE A 905 -4.26 18.53 -37.44
N VAL A 906 -5.56 18.74 -37.18
CA VAL A 906 -6.22 20.05 -37.29
C VAL A 906 -6.88 20.42 -35.96
N PHE A 907 -6.50 21.56 -35.39
CA PHE A 907 -7.16 22.17 -34.23
C PHE A 907 -8.01 23.35 -34.69
N LYS A 908 -9.28 23.40 -34.26
CA LYS A 908 -10.22 24.49 -34.58
C LYS A 908 -10.78 25.12 -33.30
N ASN A 909 -10.30 26.31 -32.94
CA ASN A 909 -10.72 27.10 -31.77
C ASN A 909 -10.75 26.32 -30.46
N VAL A 910 -9.73 25.50 -30.22
CA VAL A 910 -9.69 24.57 -29.10
C VAL A 910 -9.35 25.28 -27.80
N SER A 911 -10.18 25.06 -26.79
CA SER A 911 -9.96 25.54 -25.42
C SER A 911 -10.11 24.40 -24.42
N MET A 912 -9.19 24.28 -23.47
CA MET A 912 -9.09 23.14 -22.55
C MET A 912 -8.96 23.58 -21.09
N LYS A 913 -9.63 22.85 -20.19
CA LYS A 913 -9.49 22.96 -18.73
C LYS A 913 -9.05 21.63 -18.12
N TYR A 914 -8.33 21.71 -17.00
CA TYR A 914 -7.95 20.55 -16.19
C TYR A 914 -9.13 19.99 -15.38
N LEU A 915 -9.95 20.89 -14.83
CA LEU A 915 -11.08 20.57 -13.95
C LEU A 915 -12.39 21.04 -14.59
N ARG A 916 -13.49 20.32 -14.27
CA ARG A 916 -14.84 20.68 -14.76
C ARG A 916 -15.42 21.91 -14.07
N ASP A 917 -14.77 22.40 -13.02
CA ASP A 917 -15.27 23.51 -12.23
C ASP A 917 -15.42 24.79 -13.07
N GLU A 918 -16.48 25.55 -12.82
CA GLU A 918 -16.77 26.77 -13.57
C GLU A 918 -15.63 27.79 -13.41
N TYR A 919 -15.06 27.86 -12.21
CA TYR A 919 -13.98 28.76 -11.82
C TYR A 919 -12.59 28.30 -12.27
N SER A 920 -12.42 27.04 -12.68
CA SER A 920 -11.12 26.53 -13.13
C SER A 920 -10.59 27.34 -14.33
N PRO A 921 -9.33 27.82 -14.30
CA PRO A 921 -8.76 28.59 -15.40
C PRO A 921 -8.58 27.74 -16.66
N LEU A 922 -8.64 28.40 -17.81
CA LEU A 922 -8.32 27.80 -19.11
C LEU A 922 -6.82 27.56 -19.22
N ALA A 923 -6.43 26.29 -19.41
CA ALA A 923 -5.05 25.88 -19.65
C ALA A 923 -4.61 26.12 -21.10
N LEU A 924 -5.55 25.98 -22.04
CA LEU A 924 -5.38 26.35 -23.44
C LEU A 924 -6.55 27.25 -23.87
N ARG A 925 -6.25 28.26 -24.68
CA ARG A 925 -7.20 29.29 -25.11
C ARG A 925 -7.16 29.43 -26.63
N ASN A 926 -8.29 29.15 -27.28
CA ASN A 926 -8.53 29.38 -28.70
C ASN A 926 -7.40 28.93 -29.65
N ILE A 927 -6.86 27.72 -29.45
CA ILE A 927 -5.81 27.17 -30.30
C ILE A 927 -6.40 26.76 -31.66
N THR A 928 -5.87 27.33 -32.73
CA THR A 928 -6.24 27.03 -34.12
C THR A 928 -4.98 26.85 -34.96
N LEU A 929 -4.77 25.64 -35.49
CA LEU A 929 -3.61 25.30 -36.32
C LEU A 929 -3.85 24.03 -37.15
N THR A 930 -3.08 23.88 -38.23
CA THR A 930 -3.06 22.70 -39.11
C THR A 930 -1.62 22.19 -39.25
N ILE A 931 -1.42 20.91 -39.00
CA ILE A 931 -0.16 20.18 -39.15
C ILE A 931 -0.35 19.14 -40.25
N GLU A 932 0.49 19.18 -41.27
CA GLU A 932 0.40 18.28 -42.41
C GLU A 932 0.94 16.88 -42.09
N GLY A 933 0.48 15.87 -42.84
CA GLY A 933 0.96 14.49 -42.68
C GLY A 933 2.46 14.35 -42.97
N GLY A 934 3.21 13.72 -42.07
CA GLY A 934 4.66 13.54 -42.20
C GLY A 934 5.50 14.77 -41.81
N GLU A 935 4.86 15.83 -41.31
CA GLU A 935 5.54 17.06 -40.89
C GLU A 935 6.18 16.92 -39.50
N LYS A 936 7.37 17.49 -39.32
CA LYS A 936 8.06 17.55 -38.02
C LYS A 936 7.86 18.91 -37.38
N ILE A 937 7.21 18.94 -36.22
CA ILE A 937 6.87 20.16 -35.49
C ILE A 937 7.65 20.23 -34.19
N GLY A 938 8.37 21.34 -33.97
CA GLY A 938 8.98 21.67 -32.69
C GLY A 938 8.06 22.52 -31.82
N ILE A 939 7.77 22.11 -30.60
CA ILE A 939 6.90 22.84 -29.67
C ILE A 939 7.78 23.47 -28.59
N VAL A 940 7.78 24.81 -28.53
CA VAL A 940 8.59 25.61 -27.61
C VAL A 940 7.73 26.61 -26.84
N GLY A 941 8.23 27.04 -25.69
CA GLY A 941 7.53 27.96 -24.80
C GLY A 941 8.11 27.89 -23.40
N ARG A 942 7.82 28.89 -22.56
CA ARG A 942 8.24 28.87 -21.16
C ARG A 942 7.55 27.74 -20.38
N THR A 943 8.05 27.42 -19.19
CA THR A 943 7.35 26.52 -18.27
C THR A 943 5.97 27.11 -17.95
N GLY A 944 4.93 26.27 -17.93
CA GLY A 944 3.54 26.73 -17.75
C GLY A 944 2.88 27.34 -19.00
N ALA A 945 3.57 27.39 -20.15
CA ALA A 945 2.99 27.96 -21.38
C ALA A 945 1.86 27.13 -22.03
N GLY A 946 1.59 25.91 -21.54
CA GLY A 946 0.56 25.01 -22.09
C GLY A 946 1.07 23.85 -22.95
N LYS A 947 2.38 23.59 -22.98
CA LYS A 947 3.02 22.52 -23.79
C LYS A 947 2.50 21.12 -23.46
N SER A 948 2.60 20.70 -22.19
CA SER A 948 2.07 19.40 -21.75
C SER A 948 0.54 19.36 -21.83
N SER A 949 -0.14 20.50 -21.63
CA SER A 949 -1.59 20.64 -21.82
C SER A 949 -1.99 20.35 -23.27
N PHE A 950 -1.18 20.76 -24.25
CA PHE A 950 -1.39 20.45 -25.67
C PHE A 950 -1.34 18.94 -25.93
N ILE A 951 -0.32 18.24 -25.42
CA ILE A 951 -0.25 16.76 -25.51
C ILE A 951 -1.47 16.13 -24.84
N GLN A 952 -1.82 16.56 -23.63
CA GLN A 952 -2.96 16.01 -22.90
C GLN A 952 -4.28 16.18 -23.65
N THR A 953 -4.41 17.27 -24.40
CA THR A 953 -5.59 17.53 -25.24
C THR A 953 -5.62 16.57 -26.44
N LEU A 954 -4.47 16.32 -27.09
CA LEU A 954 -4.34 15.36 -28.19
C LEU A 954 -4.73 13.93 -27.77
N PHE A 955 -4.33 13.52 -26.56
CA PHE A 955 -4.69 12.20 -25.99
C PHE A 955 -6.10 12.17 -25.34
N ARG A 956 -6.88 13.26 -25.44
CA ARG A 956 -8.19 13.45 -24.79
C ARG A 956 -8.18 13.11 -23.29
N MET A 957 -7.17 13.61 -22.57
CA MET A 957 -7.08 13.51 -21.12
C MET A 957 -7.58 14.78 -20.41
N GLY A 958 -7.49 15.93 -21.06
CA GLY A 958 -8.08 17.19 -20.60
C GLY A 958 -9.54 17.35 -21.03
N ILE A 959 -10.27 18.26 -20.37
CA ILE A 959 -11.67 18.55 -20.71
C ILE A 959 -11.70 19.65 -21.77
N LEU A 960 -12.19 19.33 -22.95
CA LEU A 960 -12.46 20.30 -24.01
C LEU A 960 -13.69 21.13 -23.62
N VAL A 961 -13.53 22.45 -23.55
CA VAL A 961 -14.64 23.39 -23.31
C VAL A 961 -15.26 23.82 -24.64
N ASN A 962 -14.42 24.26 -25.57
CA ASN A 962 -14.81 24.75 -26.89
C ASN A 962 -13.85 24.20 -27.96
N GLY A 963 -14.32 24.14 -29.20
CA GLY A 963 -13.54 23.73 -30.37
C GLY A 963 -13.56 22.23 -30.67
N GLN A 964 -12.90 21.85 -31.75
CA GLN A 964 -12.79 20.47 -32.22
C GLN A 964 -11.38 20.15 -32.72
N ILE A 965 -10.98 18.88 -32.58
CA ILE A 965 -9.69 18.38 -33.05
C ILE A 965 -9.96 17.25 -34.04
N GLU A 966 -9.40 17.35 -35.24
CA GLU A 966 -9.55 16.37 -36.31
C GLU A 966 -8.19 15.73 -36.61
N ILE A 967 -8.19 14.41 -36.80
CA ILE A 967 -7.03 13.66 -37.32
C ILE A 967 -7.47 12.93 -38.60
N ASP A 968 -6.81 13.22 -39.72
CA ASP A 968 -7.21 12.79 -41.08
C ASP A 968 -8.71 13.06 -41.35
N HIS A 969 -9.16 14.29 -41.04
CA HIS A 969 -10.55 14.76 -41.17
C HIS A 969 -11.60 14.05 -40.28
N ILE A 970 -11.18 13.18 -39.36
CA ILE A 970 -12.07 12.55 -38.39
C ILE A 970 -11.94 13.26 -37.04
N ASP A 971 -13.07 13.75 -36.50
CA ASP A 971 -13.10 14.37 -35.17
C ASP A 971 -12.81 13.33 -34.08
N ILE A 972 -11.76 13.57 -33.30
CA ILE A 972 -11.30 12.67 -32.24
C ILE A 972 -12.32 12.50 -31.13
N THR A 973 -13.26 13.43 -30.95
CA THR A 973 -14.31 13.32 -29.92
C THR A 973 -15.30 12.19 -30.21
N THR A 974 -15.42 11.82 -31.49
CA THR A 974 -16.33 10.76 -31.96
C THR A 974 -15.75 9.35 -31.90
N ILE A 975 -14.43 9.23 -31.71
CA ILE A 975 -13.67 7.96 -31.70
C ILE A 975 -13.53 7.40 -30.28
N GLU A 976 -13.41 6.07 -30.14
CA GLU A 976 -13.11 5.41 -28.87
C GLU A 976 -11.68 5.74 -28.41
N LEU A 977 -11.49 5.99 -27.11
CA LEU A 977 -10.19 6.40 -26.57
C LEU A 977 -9.11 5.34 -26.81
N ASP A 978 -9.45 4.06 -26.71
CA ASP A 978 -8.53 2.95 -26.95
C ASP A 978 -8.07 2.93 -28.42
N ASP A 979 -8.99 3.19 -29.36
CA ASP A 979 -8.69 3.27 -30.81
C ASP A 979 -7.83 4.50 -31.14
N LEU A 980 -8.10 5.65 -30.52
CA LEU A 980 -7.31 6.88 -30.69
C LEU A 980 -5.88 6.72 -30.14
N ARG A 981 -5.77 6.37 -28.85
CA ARG A 981 -4.50 6.34 -28.11
C ARG A 981 -3.60 5.17 -28.55
N SER A 982 -4.17 4.07 -29.06
CA SER A 982 -3.39 2.97 -29.65
C SER A 982 -2.73 3.33 -30.98
N ARG A 983 -3.18 4.41 -31.65
CA ARG A 983 -2.65 4.88 -32.95
C ARG A 983 -1.65 6.04 -32.83
N ILE A 984 -1.40 6.53 -31.63
CA ILE A 984 -0.41 7.58 -31.33
C ILE A 984 0.70 6.97 -30.48
N SER A 985 1.97 7.13 -30.87
CA SER A 985 3.11 6.74 -30.01
C SER A 985 3.60 7.92 -29.21
N ILE A 986 4.05 7.66 -27.99
CA ILE A 986 4.67 8.68 -27.15
C ILE A 986 5.99 8.17 -26.58
N ILE A 987 6.96 9.08 -26.48
CA ILE A 987 8.16 8.94 -25.67
C ILE A 987 8.05 9.97 -24.54
N PRO A 988 7.75 9.53 -23.30
CA PRO A 988 7.51 10.43 -22.18
C PRO A 988 8.80 11.03 -21.62
N GLN A 989 8.68 12.16 -20.91
CA GLN A 989 9.76 12.84 -20.20
C GLN A 989 10.42 11.90 -19.17
N ASP A 990 9.60 11.26 -18.33
CA ASP A 990 10.03 10.24 -17.37
C ASP A 990 9.87 8.82 -17.95
N PRO A 991 10.97 8.10 -18.27
CA PRO A 991 10.88 6.77 -18.84
C PRO A 991 10.57 5.73 -17.76
N ILE A 992 9.28 5.40 -17.62
CA ILE A 992 8.79 4.44 -16.62
C ILE A 992 8.84 3.00 -17.15
N LEU A 993 9.46 2.13 -16.36
CA LEU A 993 9.46 0.67 -16.54
C LEU A 993 8.80 0.01 -15.33
N PHE A 994 7.99 -1.01 -15.58
CA PHE A 994 7.26 -1.76 -14.56
C PHE A 994 8.03 -3.01 -14.15
N THR A 995 7.78 -3.51 -12.94
CA THR A 995 8.37 -4.79 -12.51
C THR A 995 7.86 -5.96 -13.35
N GLY A 996 8.81 -6.73 -13.89
CA GLY A 996 8.56 -7.82 -14.82
C GLY A 996 9.76 -8.02 -15.75
N THR A 997 9.57 -8.71 -16.86
CA THR A 997 10.64 -8.94 -17.83
C THR A 997 10.85 -7.75 -18.76
N ILE A 998 11.99 -7.67 -19.44
CA ILE A 998 12.21 -6.71 -20.54
C ILE A 998 11.14 -6.92 -21.62
N ARG A 999 10.86 -8.18 -21.98
CA ARG A 999 9.79 -8.53 -22.92
C ARG A 999 8.47 -7.91 -22.52
N TYR A 1000 8.04 -8.12 -21.27
CA TYR A 1000 6.78 -7.60 -20.76
C TYR A 1000 6.71 -6.06 -20.83
N ASN A 1001 7.84 -5.40 -20.61
CA ASN A 1001 7.91 -3.95 -20.71
C ASN A 1001 7.85 -3.43 -22.15
N LEU A 1002 8.28 -4.21 -23.15
CA LEU A 1002 8.24 -3.84 -24.57
C LEU A 1002 6.90 -4.22 -25.22
N ASP A 1003 6.34 -5.38 -24.86
CA ASP A 1003 5.06 -5.87 -25.34
C ASP A 1003 4.25 -6.51 -24.19
N GLN A 1004 3.25 -5.78 -23.69
CA GLN A 1004 2.38 -6.25 -22.61
C GLN A 1004 1.25 -7.17 -23.09
N PHE A 1005 0.95 -7.18 -24.40
CA PHE A 1005 -0.13 -7.98 -24.96
C PHE A 1005 0.36 -9.33 -25.48
N ASN A 1006 1.68 -9.53 -25.60
CA ASN A 1006 2.32 -10.70 -26.23
C ASN A 1006 1.82 -10.92 -27.66
N ASN A 1007 1.66 -9.83 -28.41
CA ASN A 1007 1.25 -9.84 -29.82
C ASN A 1007 2.44 -9.79 -30.78
N ILE A 1008 3.61 -9.38 -30.30
CA ILE A 1008 4.84 -9.14 -31.07
C ILE A 1008 5.76 -10.35 -30.93
N SER A 1009 6.31 -10.82 -32.05
CA SER A 1009 7.29 -11.91 -32.07
C SER A 1009 8.66 -11.46 -31.57
N ASP A 1010 9.40 -12.36 -30.93
CA ASP A 1010 10.72 -12.13 -30.34
C ASP A 1010 11.71 -11.52 -31.34
N ASP A 1011 11.68 -11.97 -32.60
CA ASP A 1011 12.54 -11.45 -33.66
C ASP A 1011 12.30 -9.95 -33.91
N GLN A 1012 11.05 -9.50 -33.83
CA GLN A 1012 10.72 -8.08 -33.99
C GLN A 1012 11.20 -7.26 -32.79
N ILE A 1013 11.12 -7.82 -31.59
CA ILE A 1013 11.64 -7.20 -30.36
C ILE A 1013 13.16 -7.07 -30.43
N TRP A 1014 13.85 -8.12 -30.85
CA TRP A 1014 15.31 -8.10 -31.02
C TRP A 1014 15.77 -7.12 -32.09
N ASN A 1015 15.06 -7.06 -33.22
CA ASN A 1015 15.33 -6.07 -34.26
C ASN A 1015 15.14 -4.65 -33.72
N ALA A 1016 14.08 -4.39 -32.96
CA ALA A 1016 13.87 -3.08 -32.34
C ALA A 1016 14.96 -2.74 -31.30
N LEU A 1017 15.42 -3.71 -30.51
CA LEU A 1017 16.51 -3.53 -29.55
C LEU A 1017 17.87 -3.30 -30.22
N GLU A 1018 18.11 -3.92 -31.38
CA GLU A 1018 19.29 -3.69 -32.20
C GLU A 1018 19.31 -2.27 -32.78
N GLU A 1019 18.16 -1.80 -33.26
CA GLU A 1019 18.00 -0.45 -33.80
C GLU A 1019 18.26 0.66 -32.79
N VAL A 1020 18.00 0.41 -31.50
CA VAL A 1020 18.31 1.34 -30.40
C VAL A 1020 19.63 1.04 -29.69
N GLN A 1021 20.45 0.13 -30.24
CA GLN A 1021 21.75 -0.28 -29.69
C GLN A 1021 21.71 -0.85 -28.26
N LEU A 1022 20.57 -1.42 -27.85
CA LEU A 1022 20.43 -2.11 -26.56
C LEU A 1022 20.67 -3.62 -26.63
N LYS A 1023 20.81 -4.20 -27.84
CA LYS A 1023 20.94 -5.65 -28.03
C LYS A 1023 22.13 -6.27 -27.27
N THR A 1024 23.30 -5.65 -27.30
CA THR A 1024 24.49 -6.11 -26.57
C THR A 1024 24.26 -6.03 -25.06
N LEU A 1025 23.71 -4.93 -24.56
CA LEU A 1025 23.39 -4.77 -23.14
C LEU A 1025 22.42 -5.84 -22.64
N VAL A 1026 21.38 -6.16 -23.41
CA VAL A 1026 20.40 -7.19 -23.06
C VAL A 1026 21.00 -8.61 -23.13
N ASN A 1027 21.98 -8.85 -24.00
CA ASN A 1027 22.66 -10.14 -24.09
C ASN A 1027 23.78 -10.33 -23.05
N ASP A 1028 24.60 -9.29 -22.82
CA ASP A 1028 25.87 -9.41 -22.11
C ASP A 1028 25.72 -9.10 -20.61
N LEU A 1029 24.84 -8.18 -20.22
CA LEU A 1029 24.65 -7.74 -18.83
C LEU A 1029 23.48 -8.43 -18.14
N MET A 1030 22.55 -9.00 -18.90
CA MET A 1030 21.33 -9.60 -18.39
C MET A 1030 21.32 -11.09 -18.75
N LEU A 1031 21.73 -11.95 -17.80
CA LEU A 1031 21.96 -13.40 -17.96
C LEU A 1031 20.81 -14.18 -18.65
N ASP A 1032 19.58 -13.64 -18.64
CA ASP A 1032 18.35 -14.27 -19.17
C ASP A 1032 17.79 -13.58 -20.44
N GLY A 1033 18.53 -12.70 -21.10
CA GLY A 1033 18.09 -12.04 -22.35
C GLY A 1033 16.77 -11.25 -22.20
N LEU A 1034 15.75 -11.58 -23.01
CA LEU A 1034 14.43 -10.93 -22.96
C LEU A 1034 13.63 -11.21 -21.67
N ASP A 1035 13.92 -12.33 -21.00
CA ASP A 1035 13.27 -12.75 -19.74
C ASP A 1035 13.94 -12.16 -18.49
N SER A 1036 14.98 -11.36 -18.68
CA SER A 1036 15.65 -10.65 -17.60
C SER A 1036 14.70 -9.72 -16.83
N LEU A 1037 14.84 -9.75 -15.50
CA LEU A 1037 13.95 -9.06 -14.59
C LEU A 1037 14.33 -7.58 -14.43
N ILE A 1038 13.37 -6.71 -14.73
CA ILE A 1038 13.40 -5.29 -14.43
C ILE A 1038 12.91 -5.06 -13.00
N SER A 1039 13.73 -4.34 -12.23
CA SER A 1039 13.44 -3.97 -10.83
C SER A 1039 12.44 -2.80 -10.75
N GLU A 1040 12.02 -2.42 -9.54
CA GLU A 1040 11.07 -1.30 -9.34
C GLU A 1040 11.55 -0.03 -10.05
N ASN A 1041 10.66 0.58 -10.84
CA ASN A 1041 10.91 1.74 -11.70
C ASN A 1041 12.15 1.59 -12.61
N GLY A 1042 12.58 0.36 -12.91
CA GLY A 1042 13.80 0.08 -13.66
C GLY A 1042 15.07 0.54 -12.97
N SER A 1043 15.16 0.51 -11.64
CA SER A 1043 16.37 0.91 -10.87
C SER A 1043 17.67 0.20 -11.29
N ASN A 1044 17.58 -0.91 -12.02
CA ASN A 1044 18.71 -1.64 -12.61
C ASN A 1044 19.21 -1.07 -13.95
N LEU A 1045 18.56 -0.04 -14.50
CA LEU A 1045 18.93 0.62 -15.76
C LEU A 1045 19.21 2.11 -15.53
N SER A 1046 20.18 2.66 -16.27
CA SER A 1046 20.42 4.10 -16.30
C SER A 1046 19.26 4.85 -16.99
N ILE A 1047 19.14 6.15 -16.75
CA ILE A 1047 18.06 6.97 -17.32
C ILE A 1047 18.06 6.92 -18.85
N GLY A 1048 19.24 7.08 -19.47
CA GLY A 1048 19.39 6.98 -20.93
C GLY A 1048 18.98 5.60 -21.47
N GLN A 1049 19.34 4.50 -20.78
CA GLN A 1049 18.90 3.16 -21.16
C GLN A 1049 17.38 3.00 -21.09
N LYS A 1050 16.73 3.56 -20.06
CA LYS A 1050 15.26 3.53 -19.96
C LYS A 1050 14.60 4.28 -21.12
N GLN A 1051 15.16 5.41 -21.54
CA GLN A 1051 14.67 6.13 -22.72
C GLN A 1051 14.85 5.35 -24.00
N LEU A 1052 15.97 4.65 -24.18
CA LEU A 1052 16.17 3.75 -25.32
C LEU A 1052 15.14 2.60 -25.33
N VAL A 1053 14.76 2.07 -24.16
CA VAL A 1053 13.65 1.11 -24.05
C VAL A 1053 12.32 1.75 -24.47
N CYS A 1054 12.03 2.99 -24.06
CA CYS A 1054 10.84 3.73 -24.51
C CYS A 1054 10.86 4.00 -26.03
N LEU A 1055 12.03 4.25 -26.61
CA LEU A 1055 12.20 4.41 -28.04
C LEU A 1055 11.93 3.09 -28.78
N ALA A 1056 12.41 1.96 -28.26
CA ALA A 1056 12.08 0.64 -28.78
C ALA A 1056 10.55 0.37 -28.74
N ARG A 1057 9.85 0.78 -27.67
CA ARG A 1057 8.37 0.71 -27.61
C ARG A 1057 7.70 1.49 -28.74
N ALA A 1058 8.19 2.70 -29.02
CA ALA A 1058 7.64 3.53 -30.09
C ALA A 1058 7.87 2.91 -31.48
N ILE A 1059 9.04 2.33 -31.72
CA ILE A 1059 9.37 1.61 -32.97
C ILE A 1059 8.43 0.41 -33.16
N LEU A 1060 8.22 -0.37 -32.10
CA LEU A 1060 7.34 -1.56 -32.15
C LEU A 1060 5.88 -1.21 -32.43
N LYS A 1061 5.39 -0.06 -31.95
CA LYS A 1061 3.99 0.38 -32.13
C LYS A 1061 3.67 0.88 -33.56
N LYS A 1062 4.69 1.29 -34.34
CA LYS A 1062 4.57 1.70 -35.76
C LYS A 1062 3.45 2.71 -36.07
N SER A 1063 3.26 3.73 -35.23
CA SER A 1063 2.25 4.78 -35.46
C SER A 1063 2.70 5.82 -36.48
N LYS A 1064 1.73 6.43 -37.17
CA LYS A 1064 1.96 7.59 -38.06
C LYS A 1064 2.17 8.90 -37.33
N ILE A 1065 1.69 9.00 -36.08
CA ILE A 1065 1.89 10.16 -35.22
C ILE A 1065 2.78 9.75 -34.06
N LEU A 1066 3.87 10.49 -33.85
CA LEU A 1066 4.81 10.32 -32.75
C LEU A 1066 4.89 11.61 -31.93
N VAL A 1067 4.74 11.48 -30.60
CA VAL A 1067 4.91 12.58 -29.65
C VAL A 1067 6.16 12.31 -28.82
N ILE A 1068 7.05 13.30 -28.75
CA ILE A 1068 8.28 13.23 -27.97
C ILE A 1068 8.20 14.34 -26.93
N ASP A 1069 8.10 13.97 -25.67
CA ASP A 1069 8.01 14.90 -24.55
C ASP A 1069 9.35 14.92 -23.82
N GLU A 1070 10.23 15.86 -24.18
CA GLU A 1070 11.51 16.08 -23.49
C GLU A 1070 12.40 14.83 -23.28
N ALA A 1071 12.38 13.90 -24.24
CA ALA A 1071 13.06 12.61 -24.14
C ALA A 1071 14.60 12.65 -24.04
N THR A 1072 15.22 13.83 -23.98
CA THR A 1072 16.69 14.01 -23.98
C THR A 1072 17.20 14.90 -22.84
N ALA A 1073 16.32 15.39 -21.96
CA ALA A 1073 16.70 16.32 -20.88
C ALA A 1073 17.70 15.69 -19.88
N ASN A 1074 17.50 14.41 -19.53
CA ASN A 1074 18.27 13.69 -18.50
C ASN A 1074 19.28 12.68 -19.10
N VAL A 1075 19.79 12.97 -20.30
CA VAL A 1075 20.61 12.05 -21.10
C VAL A 1075 21.96 12.66 -21.41
N ASP A 1076 23.01 11.84 -21.40
CA ASP A 1076 24.34 12.22 -21.88
C ASP A 1076 24.34 12.53 -23.38
N ASN A 1077 25.23 13.43 -23.83
CA ASN A 1077 25.25 13.89 -25.22
C ASN A 1077 25.42 12.74 -26.24
N ALA A 1078 26.19 11.71 -25.91
CA ALA A 1078 26.39 10.57 -26.81
C ALA A 1078 25.07 9.82 -27.05
N THR A 1079 24.33 9.54 -25.98
CA THR A 1079 23.01 8.89 -26.07
C THR A 1079 21.94 9.81 -26.67
N ASP A 1080 21.98 11.13 -26.43
CA ASP A 1080 21.08 12.10 -27.11
C ASP A 1080 21.27 12.08 -28.63
N VAL A 1081 22.53 12.15 -29.09
CA VAL A 1081 22.85 12.04 -30.52
C VAL A 1081 22.34 10.73 -31.11
N LEU A 1082 22.51 9.61 -30.40
CA LEU A 1082 21.97 8.32 -30.82
C LEU A 1082 20.45 8.34 -30.95
N ILE A 1083 19.74 8.81 -29.93
CA ILE A 1083 18.28 8.92 -29.92
C ILE A 1083 17.80 9.76 -31.11
N GLN A 1084 18.42 10.91 -31.34
CA GLN A 1084 18.10 11.80 -32.47
C GLN A 1084 18.35 11.14 -33.83
N GLN A 1085 19.46 10.40 -33.98
CA GLN A 1085 19.75 9.66 -35.21
C GLN A 1085 18.70 8.58 -35.48
N VAL A 1086 18.32 7.80 -34.46
CA VAL A 1086 17.29 6.77 -34.59
C VAL A 1086 15.94 7.41 -34.95
N ILE A 1087 15.56 8.51 -34.29
CA ILE A 1087 14.31 9.22 -34.59
C ILE A 1087 14.27 9.67 -36.05
N ARG A 1088 15.35 10.31 -36.52
CA ARG A 1088 15.45 10.81 -37.90
C ARG A 1088 15.40 9.71 -38.95
N ASN A 1089 15.96 8.54 -38.64
CA ASN A 1089 16.05 7.44 -39.58
C ASN A 1089 14.75 6.62 -39.65
N LYS A 1090 14.13 6.34 -38.49
CA LYS A 1090 12.97 5.43 -38.40
C LYS A 1090 11.63 6.11 -38.59
N PHE A 1091 11.49 7.37 -38.19
CA PHE A 1091 10.22 8.10 -38.26
C PHE A 1091 10.19 9.15 -39.39
N LYS A 1092 10.80 8.83 -40.55
CA LYS A 1092 10.81 9.75 -41.71
C LYS A 1092 9.42 10.02 -42.29
N GLY A 1093 8.56 9.01 -42.33
CA GLY A 1093 7.19 9.10 -42.90
C GLY A 1093 6.10 9.24 -41.84
N CYS A 1094 6.44 9.76 -40.66
CA CYS A 1094 5.53 9.96 -39.54
C CYS A 1094 5.49 11.46 -39.19
N THR A 1095 4.33 11.96 -38.80
CA THR A 1095 4.18 13.28 -38.19
C THR A 1095 4.80 13.24 -36.79
N VAL A 1096 5.80 14.09 -36.52
CA VAL A 1096 6.54 14.08 -35.25
C VAL A 1096 6.33 15.40 -34.51
N LEU A 1097 5.74 15.31 -33.31
CA LEU A 1097 5.58 16.44 -32.40
C LEU A 1097 6.66 16.36 -31.33
N THR A 1098 7.61 17.28 -31.36
CA THR A 1098 8.74 17.29 -30.43
C THR A 1098 8.61 18.46 -29.48
N ILE A 1099 8.33 18.17 -28.21
CA ILE A 1099 8.44 19.15 -27.13
C ILE A 1099 9.86 19.13 -26.63
N ALA A 1100 10.51 20.29 -26.68
CA ALA A 1100 11.86 20.43 -26.18
C ALA A 1100 12.05 21.75 -25.44
N HIS A 1101 12.80 21.68 -24.36
CA HIS A 1101 13.44 22.84 -23.75
C HIS A 1101 14.73 23.23 -24.48
N ARG A 1102 15.39 22.24 -25.10
CA ARG A 1102 16.58 22.44 -25.93
C ARG A 1102 16.18 22.93 -27.32
N LEU A 1103 16.45 24.19 -27.64
CA LEU A 1103 16.16 24.72 -28.99
C LEU A 1103 16.91 23.95 -30.09
N ARG A 1104 18.08 23.38 -29.77
CA ARG A 1104 18.89 22.58 -30.70
C ARG A 1104 18.19 21.33 -31.23
N THR A 1105 17.31 20.71 -30.45
CA THR A 1105 16.59 19.50 -30.90
C THR A 1105 15.42 19.82 -31.81
N VAL A 1106 14.88 21.04 -31.73
CA VAL A 1106 13.71 21.49 -32.51
C VAL A 1106 14.05 22.42 -33.67
N ILE A 1107 15.26 23.00 -33.71
CA ILE A 1107 15.67 23.93 -34.78
C ILE A 1107 15.69 23.27 -36.17
N ASP A 1108 15.93 21.95 -36.20
CA ASP A 1108 16.00 21.16 -37.43
C ASP A 1108 14.61 20.70 -37.92
N ASN A 1109 13.54 20.97 -37.17
CA ASN A 1109 12.17 20.64 -37.56
C ASN A 1109 11.69 21.49 -38.74
N ASP A 1110 10.56 21.09 -39.34
CA ASP A 1110 10.00 21.75 -40.51
C ASP A 1110 9.35 23.07 -40.10
N ARG A 1111 8.60 23.06 -39.00
CA ARG A 1111 8.01 24.26 -38.37
C ARG A 1111 8.16 24.24 -36.86
N ILE A 1112 8.08 25.43 -36.26
CA ILE A 1112 8.13 25.63 -34.81
C ILE A 1112 6.84 26.30 -34.35
N MET A 1113 6.25 25.71 -33.30
CA MET A 1113 5.08 26.19 -32.59
C MET A 1113 5.51 26.84 -31.27
N VAL A 1114 5.23 28.13 -31.11
CA VAL A 1114 5.54 28.88 -29.89
C VAL A 1114 4.26 29.10 -29.08
N LEU A 1115 4.23 28.52 -27.88
CA LEU A 1115 3.13 28.70 -26.92
C LEU A 1115 3.52 29.69 -25.81
N ASN A 1116 2.56 30.52 -25.40
CA ASN A 1116 2.70 31.41 -24.24
C ASN A 1116 1.35 31.55 -23.52
N ASN A 1117 1.32 31.38 -22.20
CA ASN A 1117 0.12 31.49 -21.36
C ASN A 1117 -1.13 30.72 -21.90
N GLY A 1118 -0.91 29.57 -22.54
CA GLY A 1118 -1.98 28.75 -23.10
C GLY A 1118 -2.49 29.18 -24.49
N GLU A 1119 -1.86 30.18 -25.11
CA GLU A 1119 -2.19 30.68 -26.46
C GLU A 1119 -1.09 30.35 -27.47
N LEU A 1120 -1.49 30.20 -28.74
CA LEU A 1120 -0.60 30.02 -29.87
C LEU A 1120 -0.12 31.40 -30.36
N VAL A 1121 1.15 31.72 -30.15
CA VAL A 1121 1.71 33.04 -30.50
C VAL A 1121 2.30 33.02 -31.92
N GLU A 1122 3.07 32.00 -32.25
CA GLU A 1122 3.77 31.90 -33.53
C GLU A 1122 3.78 30.46 -34.05
N PHE A 1123 3.65 30.29 -35.36
CA PHE A 1123 3.68 28.97 -36.00
C PHE A 1123 4.18 29.00 -37.45
N ASP A 1124 5.49 28.92 -37.65
CA ASP A 1124 6.13 29.02 -38.97
C ASP A 1124 7.48 28.27 -39.00
N THR A 1125 8.16 28.28 -40.16
CA THR A 1125 9.50 27.73 -40.33
C THR A 1125 10.53 28.46 -39.44
N PRO A 1126 11.57 27.75 -38.95
CA PRO A 1126 12.60 28.37 -38.10
C PRO A 1126 13.24 29.61 -38.73
N SER A 1127 13.37 29.62 -40.06
CA SER A 1127 13.94 30.76 -40.79
C SER A 1127 13.05 31.99 -40.86
N ALA A 1128 11.73 31.80 -40.97
CA ALA A 1128 10.77 32.90 -41.00
C ALA A 1128 10.61 33.53 -39.60
N LEU A 1129 10.67 32.71 -38.55
CA LEU A 1129 10.64 33.20 -37.17
C LEU A 1129 11.90 34.00 -36.82
N LEU A 1130 13.09 33.52 -37.23
CA LEU A 1130 14.36 34.21 -36.96
C LEU A 1130 14.57 35.50 -37.78
N SER A 1131 13.91 35.64 -38.92
CA SER A 1131 14.01 36.86 -39.74
C SER A 1131 13.19 38.03 -39.16
N ASN A 1132 12.21 37.75 -38.30
CA ASN A 1132 11.42 38.76 -37.62
C ASN A 1132 12.05 39.14 -36.27
N PRO A 1133 12.67 40.33 -36.12
CA PRO A 1133 13.35 40.71 -34.89
C PRO A 1133 12.42 40.88 -33.68
N ASN A 1134 11.10 41.07 -33.91
CA ASN A 1134 10.10 41.17 -32.84
C ASN A 1134 9.46 39.81 -32.48
N SER A 1135 9.98 38.70 -33.02
CA SER A 1135 9.45 37.37 -32.77
C SER A 1135 9.70 36.90 -31.33
N TYR A 1136 8.71 36.23 -30.74
CA TYR A 1136 8.84 35.60 -29.43
C TYR A 1136 9.90 34.48 -29.46
N PHE A 1137 10.00 33.75 -30.57
CA PHE A 1137 11.06 32.78 -30.80
C PHE A 1137 12.47 33.39 -30.77
N VAL A 1138 12.67 34.57 -31.36
CA VAL A 1138 13.97 35.29 -31.28
C VAL A 1138 14.32 35.62 -29.83
N SER A 1139 13.33 36.05 -29.03
CA SER A 1139 13.55 36.31 -27.61
C SER A 1139 13.97 35.06 -26.82
N LEU A 1140 13.46 33.88 -27.20
CA LEU A 1140 13.86 32.60 -26.61
C LEU A 1140 15.26 32.20 -27.04
N VAL A 1141 15.61 32.37 -28.32
CA VAL A 1141 16.95 32.11 -28.84
C VAL A 1141 17.98 33.03 -28.18
N ASP A 1142 17.69 34.31 -28.00
CA ASP A 1142 18.61 35.25 -27.37
C ASP A 1142 18.78 35.00 -25.85
N GLN A 1143 17.76 34.42 -25.20
CA GLN A 1143 17.85 33.94 -23.81
C GLN A 1143 18.78 32.72 -23.66
N THR A 1144 19.06 31.98 -24.73
CA THR A 1144 20.07 30.90 -24.73
C THR A 1144 21.51 31.41 -24.81
N GLY A 1145 21.77 32.71 -24.65
CA GLY A 1145 23.13 33.27 -24.59
C GLY A 1145 23.80 33.50 -25.95
N SER A 1146 24.81 34.37 -25.98
CA SER A 1146 25.37 34.92 -27.22
C SER A 1146 26.08 33.92 -28.12
N ALA A 1147 26.67 32.87 -27.55
CA ALA A 1147 27.37 31.82 -28.32
C ALA A 1147 26.37 30.85 -28.97
N GLU A 1148 25.41 30.34 -28.21
CA GLU A 1148 24.40 29.39 -28.70
C GLU A 1148 23.42 30.06 -29.68
N ALA A 1149 22.99 31.30 -29.39
CA ALA A 1149 22.16 32.07 -30.32
C ALA A 1149 22.86 32.25 -31.69
N LYS A 1150 24.17 32.50 -31.69
CA LYS A 1150 24.96 32.62 -32.94
C LYS A 1150 25.06 31.29 -33.67
N TYR A 1151 25.25 30.19 -32.92
CA TYR A 1151 25.30 28.83 -33.44
C TYR A 1151 23.96 28.40 -34.09
N LEU A 1152 22.85 28.58 -33.37
CA LEU A 1152 21.50 28.28 -33.86
C LEU A 1152 21.16 29.09 -35.12
N ARG A 1153 21.50 30.39 -35.14
CA ARG A 1153 21.36 31.24 -36.34
C ARG A 1153 22.23 30.74 -37.50
N THR A 1154 23.43 30.22 -37.25
CA THR A 1154 24.28 29.65 -38.31
C THR A 1154 23.73 28.32 -38.84
N LEU A 1155 23.16 27.47 -37.98
CA LEU A 1155 22.50 26.22 -38.37
C LEU A 1155 21.32 26.48 -39.34
N VAL A 1156 20.43 27.41 -38.99
CA VAL A 1156 19.29 27.76 -39.85
C VAL A 1156 19.75 28.34 -41.19
N ASN A 1157 20.76 29.20 -41.18
CA ASN A 1157 21.33 29.77 -42.41
C ASN A 1157 21.99 28.71 -43.30
N ARG A 1158 22.65 27.70 -42.73
CA ARG A 1158 23.19 26.55 -43.49
C ARG A 1158 22.08 25.70 -44.11
N LYS A 1159 21.02 25.39 -43.34
CA LYS A 1159 19.84 24.65 -43.83
C LYS A 1159 19.18 25.40 -44.99
N ASN A 1160 18.98 26.71 -44.86
CA ASN A 1160 18.42 27.54 -45.92
C ASN A 1160 19.28 27.64 -47.17
N LYS A 1161 20.61 27.74 -47.04
CA LYS A 1161 21.52 27.68 -48.20
C LYS A 1161 21.41 26.34 -48.92
N LYS A 1162 21.35 25.23 -48.17
CA LYS A 1162 21.20 23.88 -48.73
C LYS A 1162 19.85 23.69 -49.44
N ILE A 1163 18.75 24.18 -48.86
CA ILE A 1163 17.42 24.16 -49.48
C ILE A 1163 17.35 25.05 -50.72
N LYS A 1164 17.99 26.23 -50.70
CA LYS A 1164 18.09 27.11 -51.89
C LYS A 1164 18.90 26.46 -53.01
N LEU A 1165 20.01 25.79 -52.69
CA LEU A 1165 20.82 25.02 -53.65
C LEU A 1165 20.03 23.84 -54.25
N ILE A 1166 19.27 23.10 -53.43
CA ILE A 1166 18.42 21.99 -53.91
C ILE A 1166 17.26 22.52 -54.76
N ARG A 1167 16.64 23.65 -54.39
CA ARG A 1167 15.60 24.29 -55.20
C ARG A 1167 16.13 24.87 -56.50
N GLN A 1168 17.35 25.40 -56.52
CA GLN A 1168 18.03 25.82 -57.75
C GLN A 1168 18.35 24.62 -58.64
N GLN A 1169 18.87 23.52 -58.07
CA GLN A 1169 19.09 22.27 -58.81
C GLN A 1169 17.80 21.58 -59.29
N ALA A 1170 16.68 21.78 -58.61
CA ALA A 1170 15.37 21.30 -59.06
C ALA A 1170 14.75 22.20 -60.14
N PHE A 1171 14.95 23.52 -60.05
CA PHE A 1171 14.52 24.48 -61.09
C PHE A 1171 15.36 24.40 -62.36
N ASP A 1172 16.67 24.09 -62.25
CA ASP A 1172 17.55 23.91 -63.41
C ASP A 1172 17.32 22.55 -64.12
N ASN A 1173 16.50 21.65 -63.56
CA ASN A 1173 16.19 20.34 -64.13
C ASN A 1173 14.80 20.24 -64.79
N ASP A 1174 13.98 21.29 -64.74
CA ASP A 1174 12.61 21.28 -65.29
C ASP A 1174 12.48 21.97 -66.67
N ASP A 1175 13.58 22.49 -67.25
CA ASP A 1175 13.55 23.26 -68.51
C ASP A 1175 14.40 22.72 -69.69
N ASP A 1176 15.00 21.53 -69.61
CA ASP A 1176 15.72 20.93 -70.76
C ASP A 1176 15.50 19.41 -70.87
N ASP A 1177 14.34 19.01 -71.41
CA ASP A 1177 14.13 17.70 -72.05
C ASP A 1177 13.94 17.94 -73.56
N ASP A 1178 15.06 18.08 -74.30
CA ASP A 1178 15.29 17.38 -75.58
C ASP A 1178 16.65 17.81 -76.18
N GLU A 1179 17.43 16.81 -76.59
CA GLU A 1179 18.74 16.87 -77.26
C GLU A 1179 19.97 17.25 -76.39
N LEU A 1180 20.72 16.24 -75.93
CA LEU A 1180 22.04 15.94 -76.52
C LEU A 1180 22.66 14.68 -75.88
N THR A 1181 22.67 13.60 -76.65
CA THR A 1181 23.77 12.64 -76.63
C THR A 1181 25.07 13.33 -77.04
N SER A 1182 26.18 12.94 -76.40
CA SER A 1182 27.59 13.29 -76.66
C SER A 1182 28.14 14.51 -75.90
N THR A 1183 28.91 14.26 -74.84
CA THR A 1183 30.38 14.35 -74.89
C THR A 1183 30.96 14.02 -73.51
N ILE A 1184 31.66 12.90 -73.45
CA ILE A 1184 32.59 12.56 -72.38
C ILE A 1184 33.80 13.46 -72.57
N ASN A 1185 34.18 14.24 -71.56
CA ASN A 1185 35.54 14.76 -71.43
C ASN A 1185 36.08 14.40 -70.05
N GLU A 1186 36.85 13.31 -70.06
CA GLU A 1186 37.79 12.92 -69.02
C GLU A 1186 38.89 13.99 -68.91
N ASN A 1187 39.03 14.62 -67.74
CA ASN A 1187 40.30 15.12 -67.21
C ASN A 1187 40.05 15.79 -65.84
N ASP A 1188 39.87 14.98 -64.80
CA ASP A 1188 40.00 15.47 -63.43
C ASP A 1188 40.86 14.48 -62.59
N PRO A 1189 42.13 14.81 -62.29
CA PRO A 1189 43.07 13.87 -61.65
C PRO A 1189 42.70 13.52 -60.21
N LEU A 1190 41.84 14.30 -59.54
CA LEU A 1190 41.44 14.07 -58.14
C LEU A 1190 40.44 12.91 -57.97
N LEU A 1191 39.63 12.63 -59.00
CA LEU A 1191 38.63 11.55 -58.96
C LEU A 1191 39.27 10.17 -59.14
N SER A 1192 40.39 10.09 -59.87
CA SER A 1192 41.13 8.84 -60.09
C SER A 1192 41.85 8.34 -58.83
N LEU A 1193 42.25 9.25 -57.93
CA LEU A 1193 42.98 8.92 -56.72
C LEU A 1193 42.05 8.47 -55.59
N THR A 1194 40.86 9.07 -55.51
CA THR A 1194 39.83 8.72 -54.50
C THR A 1194 39.16 7.38 -54.80
N LEU A 1195 38.91 7.06 -56.08
CA LEU A 1195 38.36 5.76 -56.49
C LEU A 1195 39.35 4.60 -56.34
N ARG A 1196 40.67 4.84 -56.49
CA ARG A 1196 41.70 3.81 -56.26
C ARG A 1196 41.93 3.50 -54.77
N LEU A 1197 41.77 4.48 -53.88
CA LEU A 1197 41.82 4.25 -52.42
C LEU A 1197 40.58 3.52 -51.90
N TYR A 1198 39.41 3.77 -52.51
CA TYR A 1198 38.16 3.11 -52.11
C TYR A 1198 38.09 1.62 -52.52
N TYR A 1199 38.72 1.24 -53.65
CA TYR A 1199 38.77 -0.16 -54.11
C TYR A 1199 39.85 -1.02 -53.44
N TRP A 1200 40.87 -0.39 -52.83
CA TRP A 1200 41.94 -1.12 -52.15
C TRP A 1200 41.55 -1.60 -50.75
N VAL A 1201 40.62 -0.90 -50.08
CA VAL A 1201 40.18 -1.23 -48.71
C VAL A 1201 39.01 -2.24 -48.68
N SER A 1202 38.25 -2.39 -49.78
CA SER A 1202 37.04 -3.24 -49.83
C SER A 1202 37.26 -4.66 -50.37
N SER A 1203 38.50 -5.06 -50.68
CA SER A 1203 38.81 -6.39 -51.24
C SER A 1203 39.85 -7.17 -50.41
N ASN A 1204 39.51 -7.48 -49.16
CA ASN A 1204 40.12 -8.59 -48.41
C ASN A 1204 39.13 -9.17 -47.40
N ASN A 1205 38.17 -9.95 -47.90
CA ASN A 1205 37.53 -11.01 -47.13
C ASN A 1205 37.86 -12.33 -47.82
N TYR A 1206 38.65 -13.19 -47.18
CA TYR A 1206 38.60 -14.62 -47.42
C TYR A 1206 38.41 -15.35 -46.10
N THR A 1207 37.30 -16.07 -46.09
CA THR A 1207 36.84 -17.15 -45.23
C THR A 1207 37.91 -18.19 -44.91
N ASN A 1208 37.83 -18.78 -43.71
CA ASN A 1208 37.97 -20.21 -43.49
C ASN A 1208 37.37 -20.58 -42.13
N ASP A 1209 36.35 -21.43 -42.14
CA ASP A 1209 35.93 -22.25 -41.01
C ASP A 1209 35.85 -23.72 -41.47
N PRO A 1210 35.92 -24.70 -40.55
CA PRO A 1210 36.70 -25.92 -40.72
C PRO A 1210 35.89 -27.12 -41.25
N ILE A 1211 36.62 -28.17 -41.60
CA ILE A 1211 36.11 -29.55 -41.59
C ILE A 1211 36.34 -30.13 -40.18
N MET A 1212 35.30 -30.11 -39.34
CA MET A 1212 34.80 -31.19 -38.45
C MET A 1212 33.81 -30.63 -37.43
#